data_AF-A0A2H9SNJ7-F1
#
_entry.id   AF-A0A2H9SNJ7-F1
#
_cell.length_a   1.000
_cell.length_b   1.000
_cell.length_c   1.000
_cell.angle_alpha   90.00
_cell.angle_beta   90.00
_cell.angle_gamma   90.00
#
_symmetry.space_group_name_H-M   'P 1'
#
loop_
_entity.id
_entity.type
_entity.pdbx_description
1 polymer ?
#
loop_
_entity_poly.entity_id
_entity_poly.type
_entity_poly.pdbx_seq_one_letter_code
_entity_poly.pdbx_strand_id
1 'polypeptide(L)'
;EDQSGASAITSAQSAHDLQYYQLHAVPHASSNCYELRDSYTHLQQTHLSFILESAESFESLNAHCHTLVVFYILRAFVNLDLHYQVGEQIHYADLCHRSGIHNRYYKAFRYFLSLLVEANYLTVENDYWVVINPLVPPIGLYQEAKDQLKNQSGAAFLSHCGAHLTDILREQVRALDIVFSKEDEFSAVQIYQEDSFYDAINHYVGHLVSELIRLHPQKNRVRILEVGAGTGSTTRHILSSLQDMNIQIDYVYTDVSCSFLQEAAIVFADFEGVHYQLLDLERSGREQYFAPNQFDIVIAANVLHATKSIKHSLDIIKNLMKKHAYLVLVETTDHVAFNDLTFGLLDGWWNFNDERLANNSPLLSVQGWTEVLQSSGFATEVVCNNQAAQSIITGQLVELVSCAVWPAEHWLLLHDTKEFAHALQATLNVEQYQLTCIDTSETDFEEVWSRHGLKTAYTRIIYASLDDVAIESTLPKKVYSHSMQLLTFIQTAIRHYSSQGMVQPRIDLVIRESLVHSALWGIGRTAQQEYKNWSIRLIGWDGQDDYAALAYGLWVSHFESPEEHQLRLGFKGREVYRLLSVTQTKKQTGLSMPEEGVYLITGGLSGIGYQLCQWLIEKGVRHIALLSRRQATPEQELQFSAWLQRGIDVCSYSVDVGDKAALCAVYETIKARQGAVKHVIHGAGLLSDATLLNQTPLHYETVYKAKVYGAWYLHEVTCNDELNSFTVFSSATAFLGTPGQSNHAAANVFLDQLIAYRHEQGLHGLSIQWGLWQDTGNGLNTEKSNRLYMQPIDFAEGLRAFHSLFSQQSNKAITAISVMSMDWQSYQNRLGNHPLLSALLSVKPVRTEQNSLMTELELLSFSKASILLQDRLMQLLKQLLRYEQTDGLNFEKGFFDLGMDSLIAIEFGQRIERLLEHKAQIKTQTLFDYPTINSLTDYLLKQFKGVESDDEAGPSSLVADESSCIAIISMDCRFPGECNSPEQYWDLLQEARNVIVDYPASRQQSLVAQGGFISNIELFDADYFNISPKEARLLDPQQRLLLEVADTLFQRATIAKSALKQSNTGVFIGLCSNDYAHSIKDHIHEADSAFYFSTGNAFSTASGRLSFYYGLEGPSLTVDTACSSSLVSVHLACQSLRSGECKMAIAGGVNLIFDAQIVSNFKNSK
;
A
#
# COMPACT_ATOMS: atom_id res chain seq x y z
N GLU A 1 -48.50 -47.89 -14.70
CA GLU A 1 -47.90 -46.68 -14.13
C GLU A 1 -46.39 -46.88 -14.14
N ASP A 2 -45.75 -46.00 -14.90
CA ASP A 2 -44.33 -45.62 -15.01
C ASP A 2 -43.21 -46.60 -15.40
N GLN A 3 -42.86 -46.48 -16.69
CA GLN A 3 -41.49 -46.57 -17.26
C GLN A 3 -40.59 -45.53 -16.56
N SER A 4 -39.29 -45.67 -16.32
CA SER A 4 -38.22 -46.13 -17.22
C SER A 4 -36.92 -46.15 -16.42
N GLY A 5 -36.12 -47.20 -16.57
CA GLY A 5 -34.69 -47.16 -16.31
C GLY A 5 -33.95 -46.91 -17.62
N ALA A 6 -33.08 -45.90 -17.68
CA ALA A 6 -31.95 -45.83 -18.60
C ALA A 6 -31.00 -44.69 -18.23
N SER A 7 -29.73 -45.06 -18.02
CA SER A 7 -28.51 -44.24 -18.16
C SER A 7 -28.43 -42.91 -17.40
N ALA A 8 -27.93 -42.99 -16.17
CA ALA A 8 -27.08 -41.94 -15.60
C ALA A 8 -25.72 -41.94 -16.34
N ILE A 9 -25.73 -41.42 -17.56
CA ILE A 9 -24.53 -40.93 -18.26
C ILE A 9 -24.87 -39.49 -18.65
N THR A 10 -24.69 -38.58 -17.71
CA THR A 10 -24.54 -37.15 -18.04
C THR A 10 -23.19 -36.73 -17.52
N SER A 11 -22.23 -36.77 -18.44
CA SER A 11 -21.03 -35.94 -18.55
C SER A 11 -20.76 -34.99 -17.39
N ALA A 12 -19.56 -35.14 -16.82
CA ALA A 12 -18.84 -34.07 -16.16
C ALA A 12 -18.88 -32.79 -17.03
N GLN A 13 -19.77 -31.85 -16.69
CA GLN A 13 -19.63 -30.46 -17.09
C GLN A 13 -18.74 -29.79 -16.04
N SER A 14 -17.44 -29.70 -16.34
CA SER A 14 -16.57 -28.70 -15.72
C SER A 14 -17.00 -27.32 -16.23
N ALA A 15 -17.98 -26.68 -15.59
CA ALA A 15 -18.38 -25.32 -15.92
C ALA A 15 -17.68 -24.36 -14.96
N HIS A 16 -16.59 -23.74 -15.43
CA HIS A 16 -16.06 -22.54 -14.81
C HIS A 16 -17.02 -21.39 -15.17
N ASP A 17 -17.81 -20.89 -14.23
CA ASP A 17 -18.78 -19.83 -14.50
C ASP A 17 -18.06 -18.51 -14.86
N LEU A 18 -18.55 -17.82 -15.91
CA LEU A 18 -18.10 -16.47 -16.26
C LEU A 18 -18.30 -15.51 -15.08
N GLN A 19 -17.30 -14.68 -14.81
CA GLN A 19 -17.32 -13.73 -13.70
C GLN A 19 -17.52 -12.31 -14.23
N TYR A 20 -18.15 -11.48 -13.40
CA TYR A 20 -18.52 -10.11 -13.71
C TYR A 20 -17.74 -9.15 -12.82
N TYR A 21 -17.13 -8.15 -13.43
CA TYR A 21 -16.28 -7.17 -12.74
C TYR A 21 -16.63 -5.74 -13.11
N GLN A 22 -16.40 -4.82 -12.18
CA GLN A 22 -16.52 -3.39 -12.42
C GLN A 22 -15.36 -2.64 -11.78
N LEU A 23 -14.80 -1.69 -12.52
CA LEU A 23 -13.79 -0.77 -12.03
C LEU A 23 -14.49 0.38 -11.30
N HIS A 24 -14.13 0.61 -10.04
CA HIS A 24 -14.68 1.68 -9.20
C HIS A 24 -13.56 2.52 -8.61
N ALA A 25 -13.75 3.83 -8.57
CA ALA A 25 -12.98 4.71 -7.71
C ALA A 25 -13.57 4.60 -6.30
N VAL A 26 -12.74 4.27 -5.32
CA VAL A 26 -13.14 4.16 -3.91
C VAL A 26 -12.26 5.10 -3.08
N PRO A 27 -12.76 5.65 -1.96
CA PRO A 27 -11.92 6.37 -1.01
C PRO A 27 -10.72 5.51 -0.60
N HIS A 28 -9.53 6.10 -0.54
CA HIS A 28 -8.34 5.35 -0.12
C HIS A 28 -8.37 5.13 1.41
N ALA A 29 -7.98 3.95 1.90
CA ALA A 29 -7.99 3.68 3.35
C ALA A 29 -6.95 4.50 4.15
N SER A 30 -6.06 5.25 3.47
CA SER A 30 -5.20 6.26 4.09
C SER A 30 -5.76 7.68 3.99
N SER A 31 -6.86 7.91 3.27
CA SER A 31 -7.61 9.18 3.29
C SER A 31 -8.57 9.21 4.47
N ASN A 32 -8.05 8.95 5.68
CA ASN A 32 -8.81 9.11 6.90
C ASN A 32 -9.23 10.58 7.14
N CYS A 33 -8.66 11.54 6.42
CA CYS A 33 -9.08 12.94 6.45
C CYS A 33 -10.40 13.23 5.72
N TYR A 34 -10.96 12.29 4.93
CA TYR A 34 -12.21 12.54 4.17
C TYR A 34 -13.40 11.67 4.63
N GLU A 35 -13.18 10.44 5.14
CA GLU A 35 -14.24 9.69 5.84
C GLU A 35 -14.70 10.39 7.13
N LEU A 36 -13.77 11.15 7.73
CA LEU A 36 -14.06 12.11 8.77
C LEU A 36 -15.04 13.19 8.28
N ARG A 37 -14.88 13.74 7.08
CA ARG A 37 -15.73 14.81 6.52
C ARG A 37 -17.18 14.38 6.23
N ASP A 38 -17.42 13.16 5.75
CA ASP A 38 -18.80 12.66 5.53
C ASP A 38 -19.48 12.32 6.87
N SER A 39 -18.74 11.75 7.82
CA SER A 39 -19.21 11.55 9.21
C SER A 39 -19.44 12.90 9.90
N TYR A 40 -18.60 13.90 9.63
CA TYR A 40 -18.72 15.27 10.11
C TYR A 40 -19.88 16.00 9.48
N THR A 41 -20.22 15.77 8.21
CA THR A 41 -21.37 16.43 7.58
C THR A 41 -22.66 15.93 8.22
N HIS A 42 -22.72 14.64 8.59
CA HIS A 42 -23.85 14.06 9.32
C HIS A 42 -23.90 14.51 10.79
N LEU A 43 -22.76 14.57 11.49
CA LEU A 43 -22.62 15.09 12.86
C LEU A 43 -22.91 16.61 12.94
N GLN A 44 -22.42 17.37 11.96
CA GLN A 44 -22.68 18.80 11.79
C GLN A 44 -24.19 19.00 11.66
N GLN A 45 -24.89 18.28 10.80
CA GLN A 45 -26.35 18.43 10.65
C GLN A 45 -27.15 18.10 11.92
N THR A 46 -26.64 17.24 12.81
CA THR A 46 -27.38 16.78 13.99
C THR A 46 -27.21 17.71 15.21
N HIS A 47 -26.08 18.44 15.30
CA HIS A 47 -25.76 19.32 16.44
C HIS A 47 -25.53 20.80 16.07
N LEU A 48 -25.49 21.19 14.77
CA LEU A 48 -25.35 22.60 14.34
C LEU A 48 -26.52 23.49 14.76
N SER A 49 -27.74 22.95 14.85
CA SER A 49 -28.93 23.76 15.14
C SER A 49 -28.82 24.50 16.48
N PHE A 50 -28.19 23.89 17.49
CA PHE A 50 -27.97 24.50 18.80
C PHE A 50 -26.78 25.49 18.82
N ILE A 51 -25.73 25.23 18.04
CA ILE A 51 -24.49 26.04 18.01
C ILE A 51 -24.64 27.28 17.10
N LEU A 52 -25.46 27.21 16.05
CA LEU A 52 -25.68 28.32 15.11
C LEU A 52 -26.75 29.31 15.58
N GLU A 53 -27.74 28.89 16.37
CA GLU A 53 -28.77 29.80 16.93
C GLU A 53 -28.18 30.82 17.93
N SER A 54 -26.96 30.59 18.45
CA SER A 54 -26.31 31.46 19.45
C SER A 54 -25.42 32.58 18.89
N ALA A 55 -25.12 32.59 17.59
CA ALA A 55 -24.08 33.45 17.02
C ALA A 55 -24.41 34.96 17.00
N GLU A 56 -25.65 35.35 16.68
CA GLU A 56 -26.11 36.75 16.79
C GLU A 56 -26.15 37.25 18.24
N SER A 57 -26.26 36.34 19.22
CA SER A 57 -26.21 36.69 20.64
C SER A 57 -24.77 36.90 21.15
N PHE A 58 -23.78 36.23 20.55
CA PHE A 58 -22.40 36.20 21.06
C PHE A 58 -21.68 37.55 20.90
N GLU A 59 -21.75 38.21 19.74
CA GLU A 59 -21.10 39.52 19.54
C GLU A 59 -21.66 40.58 20.51
N SER A 60 -22.98 40.57 20.71
CA SER A 60 -23.64 41.46 21.66
C SER A 60 -23.22 41.15 23.11
N LEU A 61 -23.16 39.88 23.50
CA LEU A 61 -22.69 39.46 24.83
C LEU A 61 -21.21 39.81 25.05
N ASN A 62 -20.36 39.64 24.03
CA ASN A 62 -18.94 39.95 24.09
C ASN A 62 -18.70 41.47 24.24
N ALA A 63 -19.51 42.32 23.59
CA ALA A 63 -19.46 43.77 23.76
C ALA A 63 -19.82 44.23 25.18
N HIS A 64 -20.83 43.60 25.80
CA HIS A 64 -21.15 43.87 27.21
C HIS A 64 -20.07 43.36 28.15
N CYS A 65 -19.46 42.19 27.87
CA CYS A 65 -18.31 41.68 28.62
C CYS A 65 -17.11 42.63 28.52
N HIS A 66 -16.81 43.15 27.32
CA HIS A 66 -15.76 44.15 27.11
C HIS A 66 -16.01 45.41 27.94
N THR A 67 -17.28 45.87 28.01
CA THR A 67 -17.65 47.01 28.86
C THR A 67 -17.37 46.74 30.35
N LEU A 68 -17.66 45.54 30.84
CA LEU A 68 -17.30 45.14 32.21
C LEU A 68 -15.78 45.09 32.42
N VAL A 69 -15.03 44.53 31.47
CA VAL A 69 -13.56 44.47 31.51
C VAL A 69 -12.96 45.88 31.63
N VAL A 70 -13.35 46.79 30.73
CA VAL A 70 -12.89 48.19 30.74
C VAL A 70 -13.24 48.86 32.08
N PHE A 71 -14.45 48.63 32.61
CA PHE A 71 -14.84 49.15 33.92
C PHE A 71 -13.90 48.67 35.04
N TYR A 72 -13.59 47.37 35.11
CA TYR A 72 -12.73 46.82 36.15
C TYR A 72 -11.26 47.25 36.00
N ILE A 73 -10.77 47.41 34.76
CA ILE A 73 -9.45 48.00 34.50
C ILE A 73 -9.40 49.45 35.02
N LEU A 74 -10.38 50.29 34.68
CA LEU A 74 -10.46 51.67 35.17
C LEU A 74 -10.62 51.73 36.70
N ARG A 75 -11.35 50.77 37.29
CA ARG A 75 -11.46 50.66 38.76
C ARG A 75 -10.12 50.30 39.39
N ALA A 76 -9.32 49.45 38.75
CA ALA A 76 -7.98 49.14 39.19
C ALA A 76 -7.08 50.39 39.16
N PHE A 77 -7.18 51.25 38.15
CA PHE A 77 -6.47 52.55 38.14
C PHE A 77 -6.77 53.39 39.38
N VAL A 78 -8.05 53.47 39.78
CA VAL A 78 -8.47 54.19 41.00
C VAL A 78 -7.91 53.51 42.26
N ASN A 79 -8.04 52.19 42.39
CA ASN A 79 -7.55 51.44 43.56
C ASN A 79 -6.01 51.46 43.69
N LEU A 80 -5.29 51.63 42.58
CA LEU A 80 -3.84 51.73 42.52
C LEU A 80 -3.33 53.17 42.76
N ASP A 81 -4.22 54.13 43.02
CA ASP A 81 -3.89 55.56 43.23
C ASP A 81 -3.22 56.21 41.99
N LEU A 82 -3.65 55.78 40.79
CA LEU A 82 -3.12 56.25 39.51
C LEU A 82 -4.01 57.34 38.92
N HIS A 83 -3.68 58.60 39.24
CA HIS A 83 -4.40 59.78 38.74
C HIS A 83 -3.66 60.47 37.60
N TYR A 84 -4.36 60.67 36.47
CA TYR A 84 -3.86 61.34 35.27
C TYR A 84 -4.89 62.32 34.70
N GLN A 85 -4.42 63.43 34.13
CA GLN A 85 -5.27 64.43 33.45
C GLN A 85 -5.37 64.16 31.94
N VAL A 86 -6.46 64.62 31.32
CA VAL A 86 -6.61 64.57 29.86
C VAL A 86 -5.48 65.38 29.20
N GLY A 87 -4.78 64.78 28.25
CA GLY A 87 -3.59 65.30 27.58
C GLY A 87 -2.26 64.88 28.24
N GLU A 88 -2.29 64.22 29.39
CA GLU A 88 -1.07 63.76 30.07
C GLU A 88 -0.47 62.53 29.37
N GLN A 89 0.86 62.50 29.26
CA GLN A 89 1.61 61.39 28.66
C GLN A 89 2.07 60.41 29.75
N ILE A 90 1.80 59.14 29.53
CA ILE A 90 2.12 58.04 30.44
C ILE A 90 3.21 57.18 29.80
N HIS A 91 4.36 57.14 30.46
CA HIS A 91 5.42 56.19 30.10
C HIS A 91 5.18 54.85 30.80
N TYR A 92 5.24 53.74 30.05
CA TYR A 92 4.84 52.42 30.56
C TYR A 92 5.67 51.95 31.77
N ALA A 93 6.98 52.20 31.75
CA ALA A 93 7.86 51.79 32.85
C ALA A 93 7.57 52.58 34.14
N ASP A 94 7.22 53.87 34.03
CA ASP A 94 6.90 54.72 35.17
C ASP A 94 5.55 54.35 35.79
N LEU A 95 4.59 53.98 34.93
CA LEU A 95 3.29 53.47 35.35
C LEU A 95 3.42 52.15 36.14
N CYS A 96 4.25 51.21 35.67
CA CYS A 96 4.53 49.96 36.38
C CYS A 96 5.18 50.24 37.76
N HIS A 97 6.16 51.14 37.82
CA HIS A 97 6.82 51.50 39.07
C HIS A 97 5.86 52.18 40.08
N ARG A 98 5.02 53.11 39.62
CA ARG A 98 4.06 53.85 40.49
C ARG A 98 2.90 52.98 40.97
N SER A 99 2.44 52.03 40.16
CA SER A 99 1.30 51.17 40.48
C SER A 99 1.61 50.11 41.53
N GLY A 100 2.89 49.69 41.65
CA GLY A 100 3.29 48.60 42.54
C GLY A 100 2.82 47.22 42.05
N ILE A 101 2.53 47.10 40.76
CA ILE A 101 2.16 45.84 40.11
C ILE A 101 3.38 44.92 40.08
N HIS A 102 3.18 43.63 40.34
CA HIS A 102 4.26 42.65 40.28
C HIS A 102 4.70 42.42 38.82
N ASN A 103 6.01 42.26 38.60
CA ASN A 103 6.61 42.22 37.26
C ASN A 103 6.04 41.13 36.32
N ARG A 104 5.55 40.01 36.86
CA ARG A 104 4.94 38.93 36.08
C ARG A 104 3.69 39.39 35.32
N TYR A 105 2.97 40.39 35.83
CA TYR A 105 1.75 40.91 35.21
C TYR A 105 2.02 42.07 34.25
N TYR A 106 3.27 42.44 33.98
CA TYR A 106 3.58 43.54 33.06
C TYR A 106 3.13 43.28 31.62
N LYS A 107 3.03 42.03 31.16
CA LYS A 107 2.48 41.79 29.81
C LYS A 107 0.95 41.97 29.81
N ALA A 108 0.26 41.36 30.76
CA ALA A 108 -1.19 41.50 30.96
C ALA A 108 -1.60 42.96 31.14
N PHE A 109 -0.88 43.71 31.96
CA PHE A 109 -1.18 45.11 32.24
C PHE A 109 -0.97 46.01 31.02
N ARG A 110 0.05 45.73 30.18
CA ARG A 110 0.24 46.43 28.90
C ARG A 110 -0.91 46.17 27.94
N TYR A 111 -1.42 44.93 27.91
CA TYR A 111 -2.60 44.59 27.13
C TYR A 111 -3.88 45.28 27.64
N PHE A 112 -4.04 45.42 28.96
CA PHE A 112 -5.16 46.20 29.51
C PHE A 112 -5.11 47.67 29.07
N LEU A 113 -3.92 48.25 28.85
CA LEU A 113 -3.81 49.59 28.26
C LEU A 113 -4.26 49.63 26.81
N SER A 114 -4.01 48.60 26.00
CA SER A 114 -4.53 48.55 24.62
C SER A 114 -6.04 48.46 24.60
N LEU A 115 -6.67 47.74 25.55
CA LEU A 115 -8.12 47.75 25.69
C LEU A 115 -8.67 49.15 26.04
N LEU A 116 -7.93 49.94 26.83
CA LEU A 116 -8.28 51.34 27.08
C LEU A 116 -8.09 52.25 25.85
N VAL A 117 -7.19 51.90 24.93
CA VAL A 117 -7.10 52.59 23.62
C VAL A 117 -8.30 52.26 22.76
N GLU A 118 -8.67 50.98 22.66
CA GLU A 118 -9.86 50.53 21.93
C GLU A 118 -11.14 51.18 22.46
N ALA A 119 -11.26 51.31 23.78
CA ALA A 119 -12.36 51.99 24.45
C ALA A 119 -12.28 53.54 24.41
N ASN A 120 -11.33 54.12 23.66
CA ASN A 120 -11.11 55.56 23.51
C ASN A 120 -10.79 56.32 24.82
N TYR A 121 -10.14 55.69 25.80
CA TYR A 121 -9.63 56.36 27.00
C TYR A 121 -8.18 56.81 26.85
N LEU A 122 -7.40 56.06 26.07
CA LEU A 122 -6.00 56.33 25.76
C LEU A 122 -5.78 56.41 24.23
N THR A 123 -4.67 57.00 23.81
CA THR A 123 -4.09 56.83 22.46
C THR A 123 -2.57 56.61 22.58
N VAL A 124 -1.91 56.14 21.53
CA VAL A 124 -0.45 55.90 21.53
C VAL A 124 0.25 56.93 20.63
N GLU A 125 1.16 57.72 21.20
CA GLU A 125 1.98 58.71 20.49
C GLU A 125 3.45 58.58 20.90
N ASN A 126 4.36 58.33 19.94
CA ASN A 126 5.81 58.26 20.16
C ASN A 126 6.24 57.38 21.35
N ASP A 127 5.66 56.18 21.48
CA ASP A 127 5.85 55.24 22.61
C ASP A 127 5.28 55.67 23.98
N TYR A 128 4.50 56.75 24.04
CA TYR A 128 3.75 57.16 25.22
C TYR A 128 2.25 56.88 25.05
N TRP A 129 1.58 56.54 26.15
CA TRP A 129 0.13 56.47 26.20
C TRP A 129 -0.41 57.83 26.62
N VAL A 130 -1.23 58.46 25.78
CA VAL A 130 -1.79 59.79 26.03
C VAL A 130 -3.23 59.65 26.49
N VAL A 131 -3.58 60.26 27.61
CA VAL A 131 -4.95 60.25 28.13
C VAL A 131 -5.85 61.14 27.29
N ILE A 132 -6.86 60.57 26.63
CA ILE A 132 -7.80 61.33 25.79
C ILE A 132 -9.18 61.49 26.43
N ASN A 133 -9.54 60.61 27.38
CA ASN A 133 -10.72 60.74 28.23
C ASN A 133 -10.40 60.42 29.70
N PRO A 134 -11.16 60.96 30.68
CA PRO A 134 -10.88 60.71 32.10
C PRO A 134 -10.86 59.21 32.44
N LEU A 135 -9.79 58.74 33.08
CA LEU A 135 -9.60 57.35 33.50
C LEU A 135 -10.43 57.01 34.75
N VAL A 136 -11.76 57.14 34.63
CA VAL A 136 -12.71 56.95 35.73
C VAL A 136 -13.74 55.89 35.32
N PRO A 137 -14.09 54.94 36.21
CA PRO A 137 -15.02 53.87 35.86
C PRO A 137 -16.40 54.39 35.42
N PRO A 138 -16.92 53.99 34.25
CA PRO A 138 -18.22 54.46 33.75
C PRO A 138 -19.38 53.70 34.44
N ILE A 139 -19.82 54.20 35.60
CA ILE A 139 -20.83 53.52 36.45
C ILE A 139 -22.14 53.22 35.69
N GLY A 140 -22.60 54.13 34.82
CA GLY A 140 -23.83 53.94 34.04
C GLY A 140 -23.74 52.80 33.03
N LEU A 141 -22.66 52.75 32.25
CA LEU A 141 -22.40 51.67 31.28
C LEU A 141 -22.16 50.32 31.96
N TYR A 142 -21.55 50.33 33.15
CA TYR A 142 -21.41 49.13 33.97
C TYR A 142 -22.76 48.57 34.44
N GLN A 143 -23.69 49.43 34.90
CA GLN A 143 -25.01 48.98 35.32
C GLN A 143 -25.81 48.39 34.15
N GLU A 144 -25.76 49.06 33.00
CA GLU A 144 -26.39 48.59 31.77
C GLU A 144 -25.81 47.22 31.32
N ALA A 145 -24.49 47.09 31.23
CA ALA A 145 -23.84 45.84 30.86
C ALA A 145 -24.13 44.71 31.85
N LYS A 146 -24.16 45.01 33.15
CA LYS A 146 -24.48 44.03 34.19
C LYS A 146 -25.94 43.57 34.12
N ASP A 147 -26.88 44.46 33.81
CA ASP A 147 -28.29 44.11 33.65
C ASP A 147 -28.53 43.25 32.41
N GLN A 148 -27.86 43.54 31.29
CA GLN A 148 -27.93 42.74 30.06
C GLN A 148 -27.35 41.34 30.23
N LEU A 149 -26.33 41.20 31.09
CA LEU A 149 -25.66 39.94 31.37
C LEU A 149 -26.21 39.19 32.59
N LYS A 150 -27.28 39.67 33.22
CA LYS A 150 -27.76 39.18 34.52
C LYS A 150 -28.12 37.69 34.58
N ASN A 151 -28.47 37.09 33.44
CA ASN A 151 -28.83 35.68 33.33
C ASN A 151 -27.67 34.79 32.80
N GLN A 152 -26.47 35.36 32.63
CA GLN A 152 -25.30 34.65 32.12
C GLN A 152 -24.37 34.31 33.29
N SER A 153 -24.14 33.03 33.57
CA SER A 153 -23.25 32.55 34.65
C SER A 153 -21.83 33.11 34.49
N GLY A 154 -21.32 33.19 33.25
CA GLY A 154 -20.01 33.77 32.95
C GLY A 154 -19.84 35.23 33.37
N ALA A 155 -20.90 36.03 33.40
CA ALA A 155 -20.78 37.45 33.76
C ALA A 155 -20.58 37.67 35.26
N ALA A 156 -21.17 36.81 36.09
CA ALA A 156 -20.93 36.83 37.53
C ALA A 156 -19.50 36.39 37.85
N PHE A 157 -18.98 35.38 37.14
CA PHE A 157 -17.59 34.96 37.23
C PHE A 157 -16.59 36.05 36.79
N LEU A 158 -16.81 36.67 35.63
CA LEU A 158 -16.02 37.81 35.17
C LEU A 158 -16.02 38.95 36.20
N SER A 159 -17.18 39.25 36.79
CA SER A 159 -17.33 40.30 37.81
C SER A 159 -16.60 39.95 39.11
N HIS A 160 -16.56 38.68 39.49
CA HIS A 160 -15.82 38.17 40.64
C HIS A 160 -14.32 38.35 40.42
N CYS A 161 -13.77 37.85 39.32
CA CYS A 161 -12.35 38.00 39.00
C CYS A 161 -11.95 39.47 38.85
N GLY A 162 -12.75 40.28 38.16
CA GLY A 162 -12.53 41.73 38.02
C GLY A 162 -12.53 42.48 39.34
N ALA A 163 -13.34 42.06 40.32
CA ALA A 163 -13.35 42.69 41.66
C ALA A 163 -12.04 42.48 42.43
N HIS A 164 -11.32 41.39 42.15
CA HIS A 164 -10.02 41.04 42.74
C HIS A 164 -8.82 41.47 41.88
N LEU A 165 -9.04 42.13 40.74
CA LEU A 165 -7.98 42.48 39.78
C LEU A 165 -6.80 43.21 40.42
N THR A 166 -7.05 44.20 41.28
CA THR A 166 -5.97 44.96 41.96
C THR A 166 -5.15 44.09 42.90
N ASP A 167 -5.81 43.21 43.65
CA ASP A 167 -5.16 42.33 44.63
C ASP A 167 -4.32 41.27 43.92
N ILE A 168 -4.81 40.74 42.80
CA ILE A 168 -4.09 39.80 41.93
C ILE A 168 -2.86 40.46 41.32
N LEU A 169 -2.99 41.65 40.72
CA LEU A 169 -1.87 42.38 40.11
C LEU A 169 -0.75 42.71 41.11
N ARG A 170 -1.07 42.83 42.40
CA ARG A 170 -0.11 43.04 43.50
C ARG A 170 0.34 41.76 44.20
N GLU A 171 -0.07 40.58 43.73
CA GLU A 171 0.14 39.27 44.38
C GLU A 171 -0.33 39.18 45.84
N GLN A 172 -1.34 39.97 46.21
CA GLN A 172 -1.98 39.84 47.53
C GLN A 172 -2.85 38.60 47.60
N VAL A 173 -3.38 38.16 46.44
CA VAL A 173 -4.12 36.91 46.25
C VAL A 173 -3.61 36.22 44.98
N ARG A 174 -3.58 34.88 44.96
CA ARG A 174 -3.18 34.12 43.77
C ARG A 174 -4.35 34.03 42.79
N ALA A 175 -4.11 34.34 41.51
CA ALA A 175 -5.13 34.26 40.46
C ALA A 175 -5.77 32.86 40.36
N LEU A 176 -4.96 31.80 40.51
CA LEU A 176 -5.43 30.41 40.45
C LEU A 176 -6.46 30.09 41.53
N ASP A 177 -6.31 30.64 42.73
CA ASP A 177 -7.24 30.41 43.84
C ASP A 177 -8.60 31.09 43.59
N ILE A 178 -8.62 32.23 42.89
CA ILE A 178 -9.84 32.95 42.52
C ILE A 178 -10.54 32.28 41.34
N VAL A 179 -9.78 31.92 40.29
CA VAL A 179 -10.33 31.33 39.05
C VAL A 179 -10.88 29.92 39.28
N PHE A 180 -10.23 29.12 40.14
CA PHE A 180 -10.58 27.71 40.39
C PHE A 180 -11.04 27.43 41.84
N SER A 181 -11.62 28.42 42.53
CA SER A 181 -12.16 28.24 43.89
C SER A 181 -13.25 27.17 43.96
N LYS A 182 -13.24 26.33 45.00
CA LYS A 182 -14.25 25.28 45.22
C LYS A 182 -15.43 25.72 46.07
N GLU A 183 -15.25 26.76 46.88
CA GLU A 183 -16.26 27.25 47.83
C GLU A 183 -17.09 28.39 47.24
N ASP A 184 -16.65 28.96 46.11
CA ASP A 184 -17.32 30.05 45.43
C ASP A 184 -18.22 29.54 44.30
N GLU A 185 -19.47 30.03 44.29
CA GLU A 185 -20.46 29.84 43.21
C GLU A 185 -20.03 30.47 41.86
N PHE A 186 -18.84 31.06 41.81
CA PHE A 186 -18.29 31.80 40.69
C PHE A 186 -16.89 31.29 40.35
N SER A 187 -16.79 30.03 39.94
CA SER A 187 -15.51 29.41 39.56
C SER A 187 -15.55 28.84 38.13
N ALA A 188 -14.37 28.68 37.53
CA ALA A 188 -14.23 28.08 36.21
C ALA A 188 -14.77 26.64 36.16
N VAL A 189 -14.73 25.89 37.28
CA VAL A 189 -15.28 24.53 37.38
C VAL A 189 -16.77 24.53 37.10
N GLN A 190 -17.51 25.50 37.66
CA GLN A 190 -18.95 25.61 37.49
C GLN A 190 -19.33 26.06 36.09
N ILE A 191 -18.56 26.97 35.48
CA ILE A 191 -18.74 27.36 34.07
C ILE A 191 -18.55 26.16 33.14
N TYR A 192 -17.49 25.37 33.31
CA TYR A 192 -17.25 24.20 32.47
C TYR A 192 -18.22 23.04 32.68
N GLN A 193 -19.08 23.07 33.71
CA GLN A 193 -20.05 22.02 34.03
C GLN A 193 -21.51 22.44 33.80
N GLU A 194 -21.85 23.70 34.03
CA GLU A 194 -23.23 24.21 33.99
C GLU A 194 -23.52 25.06 32.75
N ASP A 195 -22.48 25.52 32.05
CA ASP A 195 -22.66 26.26 30.80
C ASP A 195 -22.91 25.31 29.64
N SER A 196 -24.10 25.44 29.05
CA SER A 196 -24.55 24.61 27.92
C SER A 196 -23.64 24.67 26.68
N PHE A 197 -22.85 25.75 26.53
CA PHE A 197 -21.91 25.88 25.41
C PHE A 197 -20.69 24.96 25.59
N TYR A 198 -20.04 25.02 26.75
CA TYR A 198 -18.88 24.17 27.05
C TYR A 198 -19.27 22.69 27.15
N ASP A 199 -20.45 22.40 27.72
CA ASP A 199 -21.02 21.05 27.74
C ASP A 199 -21.22 20.48 26.33
N ALA A 200 -21.80 21.27 25.41
CA ALA A 200 -21.99 20.85 24.01
C ALA A 200 -20.66 20.60 23.28
N ILE A 201 -19.65 21.46 23.48
CA ILE A 201 -18.32 21.28 22.88
C ILE A 201 -17.65 20.02 23.41
N ASN A 202 -17.66 19.80 24.73
CA ASN A 202 -17.04 18.60 25.31
C ASN A 202 -17.78 17.31 24.90
N HIS A 203 -19.11 17.36 24.78
CA HIS A 203 -19.90 16.25 24.22
C HIS A 203 -19.49 15.94 22.78
N TYR A 204 -19.28 16.98 21.97
CA TYR A 204 -18.80 16.84 20.60
C TYR A 204 -17.40 16.19 20.55
N VAL A 205 -16.48 16.62 21.41
CA VAL A 205 -15.13 16.03 21.52
C VAL A 205 -15.21 14.54 21.88
N GLY A 206 -16.09 14.14 22.80
CA GLY A 206 -16.29 12.73 23.15
C GLY A 206 -16.77 11.88 21.97
N HIS A 207 -17.70 12.38 21.16
CA HIS A 207 -18.14 11.71 19.92
C HIS A 207 -17.06 11.67 18.85
N LEU A 208 -16.31 12.76 18.68
CA LEU A 208 -15.19 12.82 17.75
C LEU A 208 -14.14 11.74 18.07
N VAL A 209 -13.73 11.64 19.33
CA VAL A 209 -12.78 10.60 19.78
C VAL A 209 -13.33 9.20 19.53
N SER A 210 -14.63 9.01 19.76
CA SER A 210 -15.33 7.74 19.49
C SER A 210 -15.28 7.34 18.01
N GLU A 211 -15.51 8.28 17.11
CA GLU A 211 -15.43 8.04 15.66
C GLU A 211 -13.99 7.82 15.19
N LEU A 212 -13.02 8.57 15.71
CA LEU A 212 -11.59 8.34 15.42
C LEU A 212 -11.13 6.92 15.78
N ILE A 213 -11.68 6.35 16.86
CA ILE A 213 -11.42 4.95 17.24
C ILE A 213 -12.06 3.97 16.25
N ARG A 214 -13.29 4.24 15.80
CA ARG A 214 -14.03 3.38 14.84
C ARG A 214 -13.37 3.31 13.47
N LEU A 215 -12.66 4.37 13.06
CA LEU A 215 -11.84 4.37 11.83
C LEU A 215 -10.67 3.37 11.87
N HIS A 216 -10.37 2.77 13.03
CA HIS A 216 -9.33 1.76 13.20
C HIS A 216 -9.86 0.44 13.79
N PRO A 217 -10.80 -0.26 13.11
CA PRO A 217 -11.54 -1.39 13.67
C PRO A 217 -10.69 -2.64 13.97
N GLN A 218 -9.41 -2.65 13.57
CA GLN A 218 -8.49 -3.74 13.85
C GLN A 218 -7.78 -3.64 15.20
N LYS A 219 -7.92 -2.53 15.93
CA LYS A 219 -7.26 -2.34 17.23
C LYS A 219 -8.15 -2.81 18.38
N ASN A 220 -7.73 -3.88 19.07
CA ASN A 220 -8.39 -4.35 20.30
C ASN A 220 -8.08 -3.49 21.53
N ARG A 221 -7.11 -2.55 21.43
CA ARG A 221 -6.71 -1.62 22.48
C ARG A 221 -6.30 -0.27 21.90
N VAL A 222 -6.72 0.81 22.53
CA VAL A 222 -6.38 2.20 22.17
C VAL A 222 -5.78 2.92 23.37
N ARG A 223 -4.66 3.62 23.18
CA ARG A 223 -4.06 4.48 24.22
C ARG A 223 -4.32 5.95 23.92
N ILE A 224 -4.90 6.67 24.86
CA ILE A 224 -5.27 8.09 24.75
C ILE A 224 -4.45 8.88 25.77
N LEU A 225 -3.87 10.01 25.36
CA LEU A 225 -3.22 10.98 26.24
C LEU A 225 -4.03 12.26 26.25
N GLU A 226 -4.43 12.75 27.42
CA GLU A 226 -5.00 14.09 27.56
C GLU A 226 -3.98 15.01 28.23
N VAL A 227 -3.65 16.10 27.55
CA VAL A 227 -2.65 17.09 27.96
C VAL A 227 -3.34 18.29 28.59
N GLY A 228 -3.00 18.62 29.83
CA GLY A 228 -3.60 19.75 30.55
C GLY A 228 -5.08 19.55 30.83
N ALA A 229 -5.45 18.36 31.29
CA ALA A 229 -6.86 17.99 31.49
C ALA A 229 -7.57 18.81 32.59
N GLY A 230 -6.81 19.47 33.48
CA GLY A 230 -7.33 20.48 34.41
C GLY A 230 -8.41 19.94 35.34
N THR A 231 -9.65 20.42 35.15
CA THR A 231 -10.82 20.03 35.96
C THR A 231 -11.45 18.70 35.53
N GLY A 232 -10.99 18.12 34.41
CA GLY A 232 -11.50 16.87 33.84
C GLY A 232 -12.85 17.00 33.14
N SER A 233 -13.28 18.21 32.79
CA SER A 233 -14.56 18.42 32.09
C SER A 233 -14.59 17.64 30.76
N THR A 234 -13.61 17.85 29.88
CA THR A 234 -13.50 17.11 28.61
C THR A 234 -13.33 15.60 28.83
N THR A 235 -12.49 15.19 29.80
CA THR A 235 -12.31 13.79 30.20
C THR A 235 -13.63 13.07 30.47
N ARG A 236 -14.56 13.68 31.22
CA ARG A 236 -15.84 13.06 31.59
C ARG A 236 -16.66 12.68 30.36
N HIS A 237 -16.75 13.57 29.38
CA HIS A 237 -17.52 13.33 28.16
C HIS A 237 -16.86 12.26 27.28
N ILE A 238 -15.53 12.28 27.16
CA ILE A 238 -14.81 11.27 26.40
C ILE A 238 -15.00 9.89 27.03
N LEU A 239 -14.73 9.75 28.32
CA LEU A 239 -14.87 8.47 29.01
C LEU A 239 -16.31 7.94 28.92
N SER A 240 -17.31 8.80 29.05
CA SER A 240 -18.72 8.42 28.89
C SER A 240 -19.04 7.93 27.47
N SER A 241 -18.53 8.58 26.42
CA SER A 241 -18.77 8.16 25.03
C SER A 241 -18.09 6.83 24.68
N LEU A 242 -17.03 6.46 25.41
CA LEU A 242 -16.26 5.24 25.19
C LEU A 242 -16.77 4.01 25.96
N GLN A 243 -17.61 4.17 26.98
CA GLN A 243 -18.08 3.07 27.85
C GLN A 243 -18.77 1.92 27.10
N ASP A 244 -19.49 2.22 26.01
CA ASP A 244 -20.25 1.22 25.24
C ASP A 244 -19.42 0.55 24.14
N MET A 245 -18.13 0.89 24.01
CA MET A 245 -17.26 0.32 22.99
C MET A 245 -16.65 -1.01 23.43
N ASN A 246 -16.69 -2.02 22.55
CA ASN A 246 -16.04 -3.31 22.79
C ASN A 246 -14.53 -3.25 22.50
N ILE A 247 -13.81 -2.30 23.10
CA ILE A 247 -12.38 -2.02 22.90
C ILE A 247 -11.74 -1.67 24.24
N GLN A 248 -10.52 -2.16 24.51
CA GLN A 248 -9.79 -1.81 25.73
C GLN A 248 -9.22 -0.38 25.63
N ILE A 249 -9.64 0.52 26.52
CA ILE A 249 -9.12 1.90 26.59
C ILE A 249 -8.05 2.00 27.68
N ASP A 250 -6.93 2.65 27.35
CA ASP A 250 -5.87 3.05 28.28
C ASP A 250 -5.73 4.57 28.20
N TYR A 251 -6.33 5.26 29.16
CA TYR A 251 -6.48 6.71 29.18
C TYR A 251 -5.49 7.33 30.15
N VAL A 252 -4.59 8.18 29.66
CA VAL A 252 -3.58 8.84 30.49
C VAL A 252 -3.97 10.30 30.67
N TYR A 253 -4.48 10.63 31.86
CA TYR A 253 -4.82 11.97 32.32
C TYR A 253 -3.55 12.69 32.79
N THR A 254 -3.26 13.85 32.20
CA THR A 254 -2.07 14.63 32.58
C THR A 254 -2.35 16.10 32.83
N ASP A 255 -1.59 16.67 33.76
CA ASP A 255 -1.61 18.09 34.07
C ASP A 255 -0.25 18.50 34.68
N VAL A 256 0.06 19.80 34.66
CA VAL A 256 1.24 20.36 35.34
C VAL A 256 1.02 20.48 36.85
N SER A 257 -0.23 20.53 37.31
CA SER A 257 -0.61 20.61 38.72
C SER A 257 -0.93 19.24 39.31
N CYS A 258 -0.18 18.86 40.35
CA CYS A 258 -0.49 17.66 41.13
C CYS A 258 -1.88 17.68 41.79
N SER A 259 -2.45 18.86 42.08
CA SER A 259 -3.77 18.94 42.72
C SER A 259 -4.87 18.41 41.80
N PHE A 260 -4.81 18.76 40.51
CA PHE A 260 -5.79 18.28 39.53
C PHE A 260 -5.71 16.76 39.33
N LEU A 261 -4.51 16.18 39.35
CA LEU A 261 -4.33 14.72 39.25
C LEU A 261 -4.96 13.98 40.44
N GLN A 262 -4.76 14.47 41.66
CA GLN A 262 -5.31 13.85 42.88
C GLN A 262 -6.84 13.89 42.90
N GLU A 263 -7.42 14.99 42.40
CA GLU A 263 -8.87 15.15 42.31
C GLU A 263 -9.47 14.29 41.22
N ALA A 264 -8.86 14.25 40.03
CA ALA A 264 -9.29 13.39 38.94
C ALA A 264 -9.26 11.90 39.33
N ALA A 265 -8.28 11.48 40.15
CA ALA A 265 -8.21 10.12 40.69
C ALA A 265 -9.38 9.74 41.60
N ILE A 266 -10.02 10.73 42.24
CA ILE A 266 -11.23 10.52 43.04
C ILE A 266 -12.46 10.54 42.14
N VAL A 267 -12.54 11.50 41.21
CA VAL A 267 -13.72 11.72 40.35
C VAL A 267 -13.92 10.59 39.34
N PHE A 268 -12.85 10.03 38.78
CA PHE A 268 -12.91 8.99 37.75
C PHE A 268 -12.53 7.60 38.27
N ALA A 269 -12.60 7.39 39.60
CA ALA A 269 -12.26 6.11 40.23
C ALA A 269 -13.10 4.93 39.71
N ASP A 270 -14.31 5.20 39.23
CA ASP A 270 -15.23 4.19 38.68
C ASP A 270 -14.90 3.78 37.23
N PHE A 271 -13.97 4.47 36.56
CA PHE A 271 -13.56 4.15 35.20
C PHE A 271 -12.29 3.28 35.19
N GLU A 272 -12.39 2.07 34.65
CA GLU A 272 -11.22 1.19 34.45
C GLU A 272 -10.30 1.74 33.35
N GLY A 273 -8.99 1.60 33.55
CA GLY A 273 -7.99 1.97 32.53
C GLY A 273 -7.59 3.44 32.49
N VAL A 274 -7.97 4.24 33.50
CA VAL A 274 -7.51 5.63 33.65
C VAL A 274 -6.25 5.70 34.51
N HIS A 275 -5.23 6.37 34.01
CA HIS A 275 -3.92 6.57 34.62
C HIS A 275 -3.62 8.05 34.78
N TYR A 276 -2.96 8.44 35.87
CA TYR A 276 -2.69 9.84 36.19
C TYR A 276 -1.19 10.09 36.24
N GLN A 277 -0.69 11.05 35.47
CA GLN A 277 0.73 11.35 35.39
C GLN A 277 0.99 12.84 35.15
N LEU A 278 2.04 13.39 35.75
CA LEU A 278 2.43 14.78 35.52
C LEU A 278 3.07 14.92 34.14
N LEU A 279 2.65 15.93 33.37
CA LEU A 279 3.23 16.27 32.07
C LEU A 279 3.36 17.79 31.93
N ASP A 280 4.60 18.25 31.84
CA ASP A 280 4.99 19.63 31.54
C ASP A 280 5.57 19.70 30.13
N LEU A 281 4.88 20.39 29.22
CA LEU A 281 5.31 20.57 27.82
C LEU A 281 6.51 21.52 27.66
N GLU A 282 7.03 22.10 28.75
CA GLU A 282 8.29 22.85 28.75
C GLU A 282 9.50 21.93 28.99
N ARG A 283 9.27 20.62 29.21
CA ARG A 283 10.29 19.62 29.49
C ARG A 283 10.13 18.42 28.56
N SER A 284 11.22 17.71 28.27
CA SER A 284 11.16 16.55 27.39
C SER A 284 10.31 15.41 28.00
N GLY A 285 9.55 14.69 27.17
CA GLY A 285 8.73 13.57 27.64
C GLY A 285 9.54 12.46 28.33
N ARG A 286 10.78 12.23 27.88
CA ARG A 286 11.69 11.22 28.46
C ARG A 286 12.08 11.54 29.91
N GLU A 287 12.30 12.80 30.25
CA GLU A 287 12.57 13.23 31.64
C GLU A 287 11.39 12.99 32.57
N GLN A 288 10.19 12.85 32.00
CA GLN A 288 8.93 12.69 32.70
C GLN A 288 8.39 11.26 32.58
N TYR A 289 9.26 10.31 32.21
CA TYR A 289 8.98 8.87 32.09
C TYR A 289 7.95 8.48 31.01
N PHE A 290 7.75 9.33 30.01
CA PHE A 290 7.01 8.95 28.81
C PHE A 290 7.97 8.34 27.78
N ALA A 291 7.62 7.16 27.25
CA ALA A 291 8.36 6.57 26.14
C ALA A 291 7.85 7.16 24.81
N PRO A 292 8.69 7.24 23.78
CA PRO A 292 8.24 7.70 22.47
C PRO A 292 7.25 6.71 21.84
N ASN A 293 6.40 7.20 20.93
CA ASN A 293 5.46 6.40 20.13
C ASN A 293 4.47 5.55 20.94
N GLN A 294 3.87 6.12 22.00
CA GLN A 294 2.98 5.40 22.92
C GLN A 294 1.49 5.59 22.62
N PHE A 295 1.08 6.76 22.12
CA PHE A 295 -0.34 7.14 22.09
C PHE A 295 -0.94 7.09 20.69
N ASP A 296 -2.16 6.55 20.60
CA ASP A 296 -2.95 6.49 19.37
C ASP A 296 -3.74 7.78 19.15
N ILE A 297 -4.16 8.44 20.24
CA ILE A 297 -4.85 9.73 20.25
C ILE A 297 -4.23 10.61 21.34
N VAL A 298 -3.95 11.86 21.02
CA VAL A 298 -3.58 12.91 21.98
C VAL A 298 -4.65 13.99 21.95
N ILE A 299 -5.05 14.47 23.12
CA ILE A 299 -6.09 15.49 23.28
C ILE A 299 -5.46 16.66 24.01
N ALA A 300 -5.67 17.86 23.48
CA ALA A 300 -5.19 19.10 24.07
C ALA A 300 -6.33 20.12 24.03
N ALA A 301 -6.89 20.44 25.18
CA ALA A 301 -8.03 21.37 25.29
C ALA A 301 -7.62 22.64 26.03
N ASN A 302 -7.57 23.76 25.31
CA ASN A 302 -7.25 25.11 25.79
C ASN A 302 -5.96 25.15 26.62
N VAL A 303 -4.91 24.50 26.12
CA VAL A 303 -3.65 24.28 26.85
C VAL A 303 -2.43 24.74 26.07
N LEU A 304 -2.40 24.56 24.74
CA LEU A 304 -1.19 24.80 23.96
C LEU A 304 -0.91 26.30 23.81
N HIS A 305 -1.96 27.13 23.77
CA HIS A 305 -1.81 28.59 23.77
C HIS A 305 -1.08 29.11 25.03
N ALA A 306 -1.17 28.41 26.16
CA ALA A 306 -0.54 28.82 27.42
C ALA A 306 0.93 28.34 27.57
N THR A 307 1.51 27.76 26.52
CA THR A 307 2.93 27.33 26.48
C THR A 307 3.84 28.41 25.91
N LYS A 308 5.15 28.35 26.22
CA LYS A 308 6.11 29.36 25.74
C LYS A 308 6.25 29.33 24.22
N SER A 309 6.33 28.12 23.66
CA SER A 309 6.44 27.88 22.22
C SER A 309 5.49 26.77 21.79
N ILE A 310 4.50 27.12 20.96
CA ILE A 310 3.55 26.13 20.42
C ILE A 310 4.29 25.04 19.63
N LYS A 311 5.28 25.44 18.81
CA LYS A 311 6.07 24.50 18.01
C LYS A 311 6.84 23.50 18.88
N HIS A 312 7.45 23.96 19.96
CA HIS A 312 8.15 23.08 20.91
C HIS A 312 7.20 22.08 21.57
N SER A 313 6.04 22.57 22.01
CA SER A 313 4.98 21.75 22.60
C SER A 313 4.50 20.67 21.62
N LEU A 314 4.29 21.02 20.36
CA LEU A 314 3.92 20.09 19.30
C LEU A 314 5.02 19.05 19.01
N ASP A 315 6.31 19.43 19.06
CA ASP A 315 7.42 18.49 18.91
C ASP A 315 7.44 17.43 20.04
N ILE A 316 7.14 17.84 21.27
CA ILE A 316 7.02 16.89 22.40
C ILE A 316 5.83 15.96 22.17
N ILE A 317 4.65 16.50 21.87
CA ILE A 317 3.44 15.72 21.59
C ILE A 317 3.68 14.71 20.46
N LYS A 318 4.27 15.17 19.35
CA LYS A 318 4.62 14.33 18.20
C LYS A 318 5.53 13.17 18.57
N ASN A 319 6.51 13.38 19.45
CA ASN A 319 7.38 12.30 19.92
C ASN A 319 6.66 11.25 20.76
N LEU A 320 5.56 11.62 21.44
CA LEU A 320 4.73 10.71 22.24
C LEU A 320 3.72 9.93 21.39
N MET A 321 3.37 10.44 20.22
CA MET A 321 2.38 9.86 19.31
C MET A 321 2.92 8.69 18.49
N LYS A 322 2.10 7.66 18.29
CA LYS A 322 2.36 6.58 17.32
C LYS A 322 2.24 7.10 15.89
N LYS A 323 2.73 6.30 14.93
CA LYS A 323 2.51 6.56 13.50
C LYS A 323 1.02 6.64 13.19
N HIS A 324 0.62 7.64 12.39
CA HIS A 324 -0.76 7.90 12.00
C HIS A 324 -1.74 8.19 13.15
N ALA A 325 -1.23 8.49 14.36
CA ALA A 325 -2.04 8.89 15.51
C ALA A 325 -2.69 10.26 15.30
N TYR A 326 -3.75 10.53 16.05
CA TYR A 326 -4.49 11.79 15.97
C TYR A 326 -4.19 12.72 17.13
N LEU A 327 -4.08 14.01 16.83
CA LEU A 327 -4.14 15.10 17.79
C LEU A 327 -5.53 15.75 17.67
N VAL A 328 -6.29 15.76 18.76
CA VAL A 328 -7.55 16.49 18.88
C VAL A 328 -7.27 17.76 19.68
N LEU A 329 -7.37 18.90 19.01
CA LEU A 329 -7.08 20.21 19.58
C LEU A 329 -8.39 20.98 19.75
N VAL A 330 -8.65 21.47 20.96
CA VAL A 330 -9.76 22.39 21.25
C VAL A 330 -9.14 23.69 21.72
N GLU A 331 -9.28 24.77 20.98
CA GLU A 331 -8.60 26.03 21.30
C GLU A 331 -9.51 27.24 21.07
N THR A 332 -9.33 28.27 21.89
CA THR A 332 -9.89 29.59 21.62
C THR A 332 -9.10 30.24 20.47
N THR A 333 -9.81 30.63 19.41
CA THR A 333 -9.19 31.10 18.16
C THR A 333 -9.39 32.57 17.86
N ASP A 334 -10.34 33.23 18.53
CA ASP A 334 -10.59 34.66 18.40
C ASP A 334 -10.64 35.35 19.78
N HIS A 335 -10.59 36.67 19.78
CA HIS A 335 -10.65 37.45 21.02
C HIS A 335 -12.03 37.32 21.69
N VAL A 336 -12.01 36.95 22.97
CA VAL A 336 -13.20 36.89 23.83
C VAL A 336 -12.92 37.71 25.07
N ALA A 337 -13.65 38.81 25.25
CA ALA A 337 -13.43 39.74 26.36
C ALA A 337 -13.60 39.06 27.74
N PHE A 338 -14.43 38.03 27.81
CA PHE A 338 -14.57 37.19 29.00
C PHE A 338 -13.22 36.62 29.47
N ASN A 339 -12.32 36.24 28.56
CA ASN A 339 -11.02 35.64 28.92
C ASN A 339 -10.06 36.67 29.53
N ASP A 340 -10.17 37.95 29.18
CA ASP A 340 -9.18 38.99 29.56
C ASP A 340 -8.98 39.12 31.08
N LEU A 341 -10.07 39.09 31.83
CA LEU A 341 -10.06 39.18 33.30
C LEU A 341 -10.41 37.87 34.00
N THR A 342 -10.54 36.76 33.29
CA THR A 342 -10.68 35.43 33.89
C THR A 342 -9.38 34.66 33.71
N PHE A 343 -9.23 33.91 32.62
CA PHE A 343 -8.05 33.10 32.32
C PHE A 343 -6.81 33.94 31.99
N GLY A 344 -6.99 35.17 31.48
CA GLY A 344 -5.94 36.15 31.21
C GLY A 344 -5.18 36.62 32.45
N LEU A 345 -5.66 36.30 33.65
CA LEU A 345 -4.95 36.56 34.91
C LEU A 345 -4.03 35.41 35.34
N LEU A 346 -4.07 34.28 34.64
CA LEU A 346 -3.23 33.12 34.95
C LEU A 346 -1.81 33.29 34.39
N ASP A 347 -0.83 32.81 35.15
CA ASP A 347 0.60 32.99 34.84
C ASP A 347 1.01 32.42 33.46
N GLY A 348 0.37 31.35 33.00
CA GLY A 348 0.65 30.72 31.71
C GLY A 348 0.18 31.53 30.49
N TRP A 349 -0.89 32.33 30.64
CA TRP A 349 -1.55 33.00 29.51
C TRP A 349 -0.63 33.97 28.76
N TRP A 350 0.30 34.63 29.45
CA TRP A 350 1.22 35.61 28.84
C TRP A 350 2.67 35.12 28.67
N ASN A 351 2.90 33.82 28.81
CA ASN A 351 4.26 33.26 28.86
C ASN A 351 4.90 33.00 27.48
N PHE A 352 4.20 33.30 26.39
CA PHE A 352 4.69 33.05 25.03
C PHE A 352 5.94 33.88 24.65
N ASN A 353 6.84 33.25 23.88
CA ASN A 353 8.09 33.82 23.38
C ASN A 353 8.35 33.54 21.88
N ASP A 354 7.32 33.13 21.16
CA ASP A 354 7.36 32.76 19.74
C ASP A 354 6.72 33.85 18.84
N GLU A 355 6.37 33.49 17.60
CA GLU A 355 5.81 34.36 16.57
C GLU A 355 4.55 35.13 17.00
N ARG A 356 3.84 34.65 18.02
CA ARG A 356 2.70 35.32 18.64
C ARG A 356 3.04 36.68 19.26
N LEU A 357 4.32 36.92 19.58
CA LEU A 357 4.81 38.23 20.02
C LEU A 357 4.52 39.36 19.02
N ALA A 358 4.52 39.07 17.72
CA ALA A 358 4.22 40.07 16.69
C ALA A 358 2.76 40.56 16.76
N ASN A 359 1.85 39.68 17.17
CA ASN A 359 0.42 39.95 17.26
C ASN A 359 -0.03 40.37 18.67
N ASN A 360 0.90 40.39 19.64
CA ASN A 360 0.66 40.73 21.05
C ASN A 360 -0.55 39.99 21.66
N SER A 361 -0.77 38.73 21.27
CA SER A 361 -1.88 37.88 21.71
C SER A 361 -1.37 36.45 21.93
N PRO A 362 -1.82 35.74 22.98
CA PRO A 362 -1.45 34.35 23.18
C PRO A 362 -2.19 33.37 22.26
N LEU A 363 -3.29 33.82 21.64
CA LEU A 363 -4.15 33.03 20.80
C LEU A 363 -3.69 33.08 19.34
N LEU A 364 -3.93 31.99 18.60
CA LEU A 364 -3.81 31.93 17.15
C LEU A 364 -5.19 31.84 16.52
N SER A 365 -5.35 32.47 15.36
CA SER A 365 -6.53 32.24 14.52
C SER A 365 -6.59 30.79 14.06
N VAL A 366 -7.74 30.34 13.56
CA VAL A 366 -7.90 29.02 12.93
C VAL A 366 -6.84 28.79 11.85
N GLN A 367 -6.57 29.81 11.05
CA GLN A 367 -5.52 29.77 10.04
C GLN A 367 -4.13 29.63 10.66
N GLY A 368 -3.81 30.40 11.70
CA GLY A 368 -2.53 30.30 12.41
C GLY A 368 -2.30 28.91 13.01
N TRP A 369 -3.31 28.32 13.65
CA TRP A 369 -3.24 26.93 14.13
C TRP A 369 -3.02 25.93 13.00
N THR A 370 -3.72 26.10 11.87
CA THR A 370 -3.57 25.24 10.69
C THR A 370 -2.14 25.29 10.15
N GLU A 371 -1.56 26.48 9.99
CA GLU A 371 -0.19 26.69 9.51
C GLU A 371 0.87 26.09 10.44
N VAL A 372 0.73 26.29 11.76
CA VAL A 372 1.68 25.77 12.75
C VAL A 372 1.61 24.24 12.87
N LEU A 373 0.42 23.64 12.81
CA LEU A 373 0.25 22.19 12.80
C LEU A 373 0.81 21.56 11.51
N GLN A 374 0.53 22.14 10.35
CA GLN A 374 1.05 21.66 9.06
C GLN A 374 2.58 21.72 9.03
N SER A 375 3.17 22.85 9.44
CA SER A 375 4.63 23.00 9.51
C SER A 375 5.30 22.10 10.57
N SER A 376 4.52 21.54 11.50
CA SER A 376 4.97 20.57 12.51
C SER A 376 4.78 19.10 12.06
N GLY A 377 4.20 18.88 10.87
CA GLY A 377 4.02 17.55 10.27
C GLY A 377 2.66 16.89 10.52
N PHE A 378 1.61 17.68 10.75
CA PHE A 378 0.24 17.18 10.86
C PHE A 378 -0.56 17.49 9.59
N ALA A 379 -1.31 16.51 9.07
CA ALA A 379 -2.41 16.78 8.14
C ALA A 379 -3.61 17.27 8.95
N THR A 380 -4.05 18.49 8.67
CA THR A 380 -5.03 19.19 9.50
C THR A 380 -6.40 19.25 8.85
N GLU A 381 -7.44 19.10 9.68
CA GLU A 381 -8.83 19.35 9.32
C GLU A 381 -9.48 20.18 10.44
N VAL A 382 -10.16 21.26 10.06
CA VAL A 382 -10.95 22.08 10.99
C VAL A 382 -12.34 21.45 11.08
N VAL A 383 -12.63 20.84 12.22
CA VAL A 383 -13.83 20.02 12.43
C VAL A 383 -15.03 20.88 12.83
N CYS A 384 -14.78 21.87 13.69
CA CYS A 384 -15.74 22.88 14.09
C CYS A 384 -15.05 24.22 14.19
N ASN A 385 -15.62 25.24 13.54
CA ASN A 385 -15.28 26.64 13.75
C ASN A 385 -16.59 27.37 14.07
N ASN A 386 -16.82 27.66 15.34
CA ASN A 386 -18.00 28.42 15.74
C ASN A 386 -17.69 29.92 15.72
N GLN A 387 -18.69 30.75 15.43
CA GLN A 387 -18.58 32.22 15.56
C GLN A 387 -18.44 32.68 17.03
N ALA A 388 -18.39 31.74 17.99
CA ALA A 388 -18.19 31.96 19.41
C ALA A 388 -16.72 31.77 19.85
N ALA A 389 -15.78 31.92 18.91
CA ALA A 389 -14.33 31.97 19.14
C ALA A 389 -13.68 30.69 19.70
N GLN A 390 -14.34 29.53 19.67
CA GLN A 390 -13.72 28.23 19.96
C GLN A 390 -13.75 27.31 18.74
N SER A 391 -12.62 26.67 18.47
CA SER A 391 -12.47 25.75 17.36
C SER A 391 -11.99 24.38 17.81
N ILE A 392 -12.47 23.34 17.13
CA ILE A 392 -12.00 21.96 17.26
C ILE A 392 -11.25 21.63 15.98
N ILE A 393 -9.96 21.33 16.11
CA ILE A 393 -9.05 21.04 15.00
C ILE A 393 -8.48 19.64 15.22
N THR A 394 -8.51 18.81 14.19
CA THR A 394 -7.86 17.50 14.22
C THR A 394 -6.62 17.53 13.36
N GLY A 395 -5.50 17.05 13.89
CA GLY A 395 -4.25 16.86 13.17
C GLY A 395 -3.88 15.38 13.16
N GLN A 396 -3.85 14.72 12.01
CA GLN A 396 -3.26 13.39 11.91
C GLN A 396 -1.75 13.54 11.77
N LEU A 397 -0.98 12.83 12.60
CA LEU A 397 0.47 12.81 12.47
C LEU A 397 0.84 12.09 11.17
N VAL A 398 1.26 12.89 10.19
CA VAL A 398 1.76 12.38 8.92
C VAL A 398 3.26 12.17 9.07
N GLU A 399 3.73 11.01 8.64
CA GLU A 399 5.16 10.82 8.48
C GLU A 399 5.59 11.74 7.34
N LEU A 400 6.01 12.98 7.67
CA LEU A 400 7.09 13.59 6.91
C LEU A 400 8.23 12.61 7.09
N VAL A 401 8.37 11.70 6.12
CA VAL A 401 9.59 10.93 5.94
C VAL A 401 10.68 11.95 6.15
N SER A 402 11.52 11.75 7.19
CA SER A 402 12.79 12.46 7.23
C SER A 402 13.45 12.05 5.92
N CYS A 403 13.31 12.89 4.90
CA CYS A 403 14.00 12.71 3.67
C CYS A 403 15.46 12.64 4.13
N ALA A 404 16.07 11.46 3.97
CA ALA A 404 17.45 11.45 3.53
C ALA A 404 17.54 12.60 2.53
N VAL A 405 18.43 13.58 2.71
CA VAL A 405 18.57 14.69 1.78
C VAL A 405 18.69 14.09 0.38
N TRP A 406 17.57 14.04 -0.35
CA TRP A 406 17.54 13.57 -1.72
C TRP A 406 18.05 14.76 -2.51
N PRO A 407 18.99 14.55 -3.44
CA PRO A 407 19.54 15.66 -4.22
C PRO A 407 18.39 16.41 -4.88
N ALA A 408 18.49 17.75 -4.94
CA ALA A 408 17.49 18.64 -5.52
C ALA A 408 16.85 18.00 -6.76
N GLU A 409 15.61 17.51 -6.62
CA GLU A 409 14.94 16.86 -7.74
C GLU A 409 14.57 17.94 -8.75
N HIS A 410 15.02 17.77 -9.99
CA HIS A 410 14.54 18.58 -11.09
C HIS A 410 13.22 17.97 -11.58
N TRP A 411 12.14 18.74 -11.54
CA TRP A 411 10.81 18.35 -12.00
C TRP A 411 10.59 18.90 -13.41
N LEU A 412 10.04 18.07 -14.30
CA LEU A 412 9.58 18.48 -15.62
C LEU A 412 8.06 18.42 -15.67
N LEU A 413 7.39 19.55 -15.89
CA LEU A 413 5.96 19.61 -16.14
C LEU A 413 5.73 19.90 -17.63
N LEU A 414 5.06 18.98 -18.31
CA LEU A 414 4.46 19.16 -19.63
C LEU A 414 2.97 19.39 -19.41
N HIS A 415 2.45 20.56 -19.79
CA HIS A 415 1.07 20.93 -19.52
C HIS A 415 0.40 21.57 -20.75
N ASP A 416 -0.92 21.57 -20.78
CA ASP A 416 -1.76 22.34 -21.72
C ASP A 416 -2.46 23.53 -21.05
N THR A 417 -2.45 23.60 -19.72
CA THR A 417 -3.06 24.68 -18.91
C THR A 417 -2.02 25.44 -18.08
N LYS A 418 -1.91 26.77 -18.27
CA LYS A 418 -0.91 27.61 -17.58
C LYS A 418 -1.20 27.81 -16.10
N GLU A 419 -2.48 27.81 -15.74
CA GLU A 419 -2.99 27.98 -14.38
C GLU A 419 -2.47 26.84 -13.48
N PHE A 420 -2.51 25.61 -13.98
CA PHE A 420 -1.94 24.46 -13.28
C PHE A 420 -0.43 24.56 -13.09
N ALA A 421 0.29 25.02 -14.12
CA ALA A 421 1.74 25.22 -14.02
C ALA A 421 2.10 26.25 -12.94
N HIS A 422 1.36 27.36 -12.85
CA HIS A 422 1.55 28.36 -11.80
C HIS A 422 1.24 27.81 -10.41
N ALA A 423 0.14 27.07 -10.25
CA ALA A 423 -0.24 26.46 -8.97
C ALA A 423 0.80 25.44 -8.48
N LEU A 424 1.32 24.59 -9.37
CA LEU A 424 2.36 23.62 -9.03
C LEU A 424 3.68 24.32 -8.69
N GLN A 425 4.08 25.34 -9.45
CA GLN A 425 5.27 26.14 -9.15
C GLN A 425 5.18 26.79 -7.76
N ALA A 426 4.03 27.35 -7.41
CA ALA A 426 3.81 27.95 -6.09
C ALA A 426 3.95 26.91 -4.96
N THR A 427 3.41 25.71 -5.17
CA THR A 427 3.49 24.59 -4.21
C THR A 427 4.94 24.12 -4.02
N LEU A 428 5.70 23.99 -5.10
CA LEU A 428 7.09 23.49 -5.06
C LEU A 428 8.12 24.54 -4.60
N ASN A 429 7.86 25.83 -4.81
CA ASN A 429 8.76 26.92 -4.40
C ASN A 429 8.91 27.03 -2.87
N VAL A 430 7.93 26.55 -2.10
CA VAL A 430 8.01 26.48 -0.63
C VAL A 430 9.17 25.57 -0.17
N GLU A 431 9.60 24.62 -1.00
CA GLU A 431 10.46 23.50 -0.62
C GLU A 431 11.80 23.44 -1.40
N GLN A 432 12.22 24.52 -2.07
CA GLN A 432 13.49 24.63 -2.82
C GLN A 432 13.68 23.68 -4.04
N TYR A 433 12.60 23.14 -4.63
CA TYR A 433 12.68 22.32 -5.86
C TYR A 433 12.79 23.15 -7.14
N GLN A 434 13.45 22.63 -8.18
CA GLN A 434 13.47 23.25 -9.52
C GLN A 434 12.42 22.62 -10.43
N LEU A 435 11.43 23.41 -10.86
CA LEU A 435 10.40 23.00 -11.83
C LEU A 435 10.68 23.64 -13.19
N THR A 436 10.72 22.82 -14.24
CA THR A 436 10.74 23.26 -15.65
C THR A 436 9.37 23.02 -16.24
N CYS A 437 8.66 24.08 -16.63
CA CYS A 437 7.34 23.99 -17.26
C CYS A 437 7.45 24.13 -18.78
N ILE A 438 6.75 23.27 -19.51
CA ILE A 438 6.71 23.24 -20.98
C ILE A 438 5.26 23.15 -21.44
N ASP A 439 4.87 24.10 -22.28
CA ASP A 439 3.56 24.15 -22.92
C ASP A 439 3.52 23.12 -24.08
N THR A 440 2.63 22.15 -23.97
CA THR A 440 2.47 21.04 -24.93
C THR A 440 1.67 21.43 -26.17
N SER A 441 0.99 22.58 -26.15
CA SER A 441 0.19 23.05 -27.28
C SER A 441 1.02 23.62 -28.43
N GLU A 442 2.28 24.04 -28.17
CA GLU A 442 3.11 24.77 -29.13
C GLU A 442 4.41 24.05 -29.53
N THR A 443 4.66 22.80 -29.08
CA THR A 443 6.03 22.27 -29.08
C THR A 443 6.22 20.86 -29.65
N ASP A 444 7.34 20.65 -30.34
CA ASP A 444 7.88 19.34 -30.72
C ASP A 444 8.66 18.74 -29.55
N PHE A 445 8.24 17.56 -29.06
CA PHE A 445 8.86 16.90 -27.92
C PHE A 445 10.32 16.51 -28.15
N GLU A 446 10.74 16.21 -29.38
CA GLU A 446 12.15 15.92 -29.69
C GLU A 446 13.00 17.22 -29.60
N GLU A 447 12.44 18.35 -30.02
CA GLU A 447 13.09 19.66 -29.88
C GLU A 447 13.17 20.09 -28.40
N VAL A 448 12.10 19.88 -27.63
CA VAL A 448 12.10 20.07 -26.16
C VAL A 448 13.24 19.30 -25.52
N TRP A 449 13.33 18.01 -25.84
CA TRP A 449 14.27 17.11 -25.20
C TRP A 449 15.73 17.45 -25.57
N SER A 450 15.96 17.92 -26.79
CA SER A 450 17.28 18.37 -27.26
C SER A 450 17.67 19.75 -26.71
N ARG A 451 16.73 20.71 -26.65
CA ARG A 451 16.97 22.11 -26.23
C ARG A 451 17.23 22.23 -24.72
N HIS A 452 16.53 21.44 -23.90
CA HIS A 452 16.69 21.46 -22.45
C HIS A 452 17.86 20.59 -21.95
N GLY A 453 18.60 19.94 -22.86
CA GLY A 453 19.94 19.42 -22.61
C GLY A 453 20.06 18.51 -21.38
N LEU A 454 19.35 17.38 -21.38
CA LEU A 454 19.27 16.51 -20.20
C LEU A 454 20.54 15.72 -19.91
N LYS A 455 21.53 16.42 -19.32
CA LYS A 455 22.69 15.85 -18.63
C LYS A 455 22.42 15.61 -17.13
N THR A 456 21.25 16.03 -16.65
CA THR A 456 20.72 15.76 -15.30
C THR A 456 19.53 14.84 -15.44
N ALA A 457 19.52 13.68 -14.76
CA ALA A 457 18.34 12.83 -14.72
C ALA A 457 17.20 13.62 -14.04
N TYR A 458 16.18 14.05 -14.79
CA TYR A 458 14.93 14.50 -14.15
C TYR A 458 14.41 13.35 -13.32
N THR A 459 14.33 13.54 -12.01
CA THR A 459 13.86 12.49 -11.09
C THR A 459 12.36 12.23 -11.29
N ARG A 460 11.64 13.22 -11.85
CA ARG A 460 10.19 13.14 -12.08
C ARG A 460 9.70 13.97 -13.25
N ILE A 461 8.74 13.41 -13.99
CA ILE A 461 8.08 14.02 -15.14
C ILE A 461 6.57 13.99 -14.91
N ILE A 462 5.89 15.11 -15.13
CA ILE A 462 4.43 15.24 -15.08
C ILE A 462 3.97 15.58 -16.50
N TYR A 463 3.10 14.76 -17.06
CA TYR A 463 2.36 15.07 -18.28
C TYR A 463 0.92 15.35 -17.89
N ALA A 464 0.48 16.60 -18.04
CA ALA A 464 -0.86 17.05 -17.72
C ALA A 464 -1.63 17.38 -19.01
N SER A 465 -2.77 16.73 -19.19
CA SER A 465 -3.77 17.04 -20.22
C SER A 465 -5.06 17.41 -19.51
N LEU A 466 -5.28 18.71 -19.36
CA LEU A 466 -6.26 19.34 -18.48
C LEU A 466 -7.09 20.41 -19.18
N ASP A 467 -6.92 20.65 -20.49
CA ASP A 467 -7.68 21.67 -21.20
C ASP A 467 -9.20 21.39 -21.15
N ASP A 468 -9.99 22.46 -20.99
CA ASP A 468 -11.44 22.34 -21.06
C ASP A 468 -11.89 22.46 -22.52
N VAL A 469 -12.35 21.35 -23.07
CA VAL A 469 -12.69 21.27 -24.48
C VAL A 469 -14.17 20.96 -24.63
N ALA A 470 -14.93 21.93 -25.11
CA ALA A 470 -16.35 21.78 -25.40
C ALA A 470 -16.60 20.55 -26.30
N ILE A 471 -17.59 19.74 -25.90
CA ILE A 471 -18.03 18.56 -26.63
C ILE A 471 -18.77 19.05 -27.89
N GLU A 472 -18.17 18.79 -29.04
CA GLU A 472 -18.65 19.25 -30.34
C GLU A 472 -18.54 18.12 -31.37
N SER A 473 -19.07 18.33 -32.57
CA SER A 473 -19.00 17.39 -33.70
C SER A 473 -17.58 16.93 -34.09
N THR A 474 -16.54 17.62 -33.60
CA THR A 474 -15.12 17.31 -33.82
C THR A 474 -14.50 16.42 -32.74
N LEU A 475 -15.27 15.94 -31.76
CA LEU A 475 -14.77 15.19 -30.59
C LEU A 475 -13.79 14.05 -30.93
N PRO A 476 -14.07 13.11 -31.86
CA PRO A 476 -13.13 12.03 -32.17
C PRO A 476 -11.75 12.51 -32.65
N LYS A 477 -11.70 13.66 -33.34
CA LYS A 477 -10.42 14.25 -33.79
C LYS A 477 -9.63 14.82 -32.62
N LYS A 478 -10.31 15.41 -31.62
CA LYS A 478 -9.69 15.90 -30.38
C LYS A 478 -9.12 14.73 -29.58
N VAL A 479 -9.92 13.67 -29.35
CA VAL A 479 -9.47 12.42 -28.70
C VAL A 479 -8.22 11.86 -29.39
N TYR A 480 -8.21 11.83 -30.73
CA TYR A 480 -7.05 11.41 -31.51
C TYR A 480 -5.83 12.32 -31.29
N SER A 481 -6.01 13.64 -31.31
CA SER A 481 -4.94 14.62 -31.08
C SER A 481 -4.23 14.42 -29.75
N HIS A 482 -4.98 14.38 -28.63
CA HIS A 482 -4.38 14.15 -27.30
C HIS A 482 -3.69 12.79 -27.22
N SER A 483 -4.29 11.75 -27.84
CA SER A 483 -3.69 10.42 -27.92
C SER A 483 -2.33 10.43 -28.64
N MET A 484 -2.20 11.20 -29.72
CA MET A 484 -0.94 11.33 -30.47
C MET A 484 0.11 12.14 -29.70
N GLN A 485 -0.29 13.19 -28.98
CA GLN A 485 0.62 13.95 -28.13
C GLN A 485 1.20 13.06 -27.02
N LEU A 486 0.35 12.33 -26.30
CA LEU A 486 0.81 11.41 -25.25
C LEU A 486 1.68 10.28 -25.82
N LEU A 487 1.28 9.68 -26.95
CA LEU A 487 2.08 8.64 -27.61
C LEU A 487 3.47 9.16 -27.98
N THR A 488 3.54 10.36 -28.57
CA THR A 488 4.81 10.98 -28.96
C THR A 488 5.69 11.24 -27.74
N PHE A 489 5.13 11.80 -26.67
CA PHE A 489 5.83 11.99 -25.40
C PHE A 489 6.42 10.68 -24.87
N ILE A 490 5.61 9.62 -24.75
CA ILE A 490 6.05 8.32 -24.24
C ILE A 490 7.16 7.75 -25.16
N GLN A 491 7.00 7.81 -26.49
CA GLN A 491 8.00 7.32 -27.44
C GLN A 491 9.34 8.06 -27.31
N THR A 492 9.32 9.39 -27.20
CA THR A 492 10.52 10.21 -26.99
C THR A 492 11.18 9.89 -25.64
N ALA A 493 10.39 9.74 -24.57
CA ALA A 493 10.90 9.29 -23.27
C ALA A 493 11.56 7.91 -23.36
N ILE A 494 10.95 6.94 -24.06
CA ILE A 494 11.50 5.59 -24.22
C ILE A 494 12.85 5.64 -24.93
N ARG A 495 12.94 6.35 -26.06
CA ARG A 495 14.17 6.49 -26.84
C ARG A 495 15.29 7.09 -25.98
N HIS A 496 14.96 8.11 -25.20
CA HIS A 496 15.94 8.78 -24.36
C HIS A 496 16.47 7.89 -23.23
N TYR A 497 15.59 7.39 -22.36
CA TYR A 497 16.00 6.62 -21.17
C TYR A 497 16.60 5.26 -21.51
N SER A 498 16.24 4.66 -22.65
CA SER A 498 16.86 3.40 -23.11
C SER A 498 18.31 3.58 -23.60
N SER A 499 18.71 4.79 -24.00
CA SER A 499 20.00 5.04 -24.65
C SER A 499 21.15 5.35 -23.68
N GLN A 500 20.87 5.74 -22.43
CA GLN A 500 21.86 6.36 -21.55
C GLN A 500 22.19 5.59 -20.26
N GLY A 501 21.62 4.41 -20.02
CA GLY A 501 21.86 3.67 -18.77
C GLY A 501 21.45 4.45 -17.50
N MET A 502 20.52 5.40 -17.65
CA MET A 502 20.07 6.33 -16.61
C MET A 502 19.08 5.67 -15.64
N VAL A 503 18.89 6.32 -14.48
CA VAL A 503 17.80 6.02 -13.55
C VAL A 503 16.47 6.09 -14.30
N GLN A 504 15.61 5.11 -14.06
CA GLN A 504 14.30 5.02 -14.73
C GLN A 504 13.39 6.17 -14.30
N PRO A 505 12.59 6.71 -15.23
CA PRO A 505 11.78 7.89 -14.93
C PRO A 505 10.59 7.54 -14.02
N ARG A 506 10.24 8.49 -13.15
CA ARG A 506 8.93 8.56 -12.51
C ARG A 506 8.05 9.47 -13.36
N ILE A 507 6.93 8.95 -13.85
CA ILE A 507 6.02 9.67 -14.75
C ILE A 507 4.63 9.72 -14.13
N ASP A 508 4.12 10.93 -13.91
CA ASP A 508 2.73 11.16 -13.53
C ASP A 508 1.94 11.65 -14.74
N LEU A 509 0.93 10.87 -15.14
CA LEU A 509 0.00 11.22 -16.20
C LEU A 509 -1.26 11.79 -15.55
N VAL A 510 -1.39 13.11 -15.57
CA VAL A 510 -2.52 13.85 -14.99
C VAL A 510 -3.54 14.12 -16.09
N ILE A 511 -4.73 13.54 -15.95
CA ILE A 511 -5.74 13.42 -17.00
C ILE A 511 -7.06 13.98 -16.47
N ARG A 512 -7.64 14.98 -17.14
CA ARG A 512 -8.99 15.45 -16.81
C ARG A 512 -10.00 14.31 -16.99
N GLU A 513 -10.90 14.13 -16.03
CA GLU A 513 -11.98 13.13 -16.10
C GLU A 513 -13.06 13.58 -17.09
N SER A 514 -12.78 13.46 -18.38
CA SER A 514 -13.70 13.82 -19.46
C SER A 514 -13.63 12.85 -20.65
N LEU A 515 -14.69 12.85 -21.46
CA LEU A 515 -14.77 11.98 -22.64
C LEU A 515 -13.62 12.22 -23.64
N VAL A 516 -13.17 13.47 -23.79
CA VAL A 516 -12.06 13.87 -24.67
C VAL A 516 -10.75 13.18 -24.28
N HIS A 517 -10.49 13.11 -22.97
CA HIS A 517 -9.25 12.65 -22.37
C HIS A 517 -9.24 11.16 -22.03
N SER A 518 -10.41 10.52 -22.01
CA SER A 518 -10.61 9.11 -21.63
C SER A 518 -9.63 8.13 -22.28
N ALA A 519 -9.31 8.31 -23.57
CA ALA A 519 -8.40 7.45 -24.30
C ALA A 519 -6.97 7.38 -23.70
N LEU A 520 -6.53 8.45 -23.02
CA LEU A 520 -5.20 8.55 -22.43
C LEU A 520 -4.97 7.51 -21.32
N TRP A 521 -6.02 7.18 -20.56
CA TRP A 521 -5.99 6.11 -19.55
C TRP A 521 -5.57 4.77 -20.17
N GLY A 522 -6.12 4.40 -21.33
CA GLY A 522 -5.78 3.15 -22.00
C GLY A 522 -4.32 3.09 -22.48
N ILE A 523 -3.78 4.23 -22.92
CA ILE A 523 -2.36 4.36 -23.30
C ILE A 523 -1.47 4.19 -22.07
N GLY A 524 -1.72 4.92 -20.99
CA GLY A 524 -0.89 4.85 -19.80
C GLY A 524 -0.98 3.51 -19.06
N ARG A 525 -2.15 2.85 -19.05
CA ARG A 525 -2.30 1.47 -18.53
C ARG A 525 -1.47 0.48 -19.34
N THR A 526 -1.42 0.65 -20.67
CA THR A 526 -0.54 -0.16 -21.52
C THR A 526 0.93 0.13 -21.25
N ALA A 527 1.29 1.39 -20.99
CA ALA A 527 2.66 1.78 -20.63
C ALA A 527 3.11 1.16 -19.31
N GLN A 528 2.25 1.12 -18.29
CA GLN A 528 2.49 0.41 -17.02
C GLN A 528 2.82 -1.09 -17.25
N GLN A 529 2.18 -1.72 -18.24
CA GLN A 529 2.41 -3.14 -18.54
C GLN A 529 3.65 -3.41 -19.40
N GLU A 530 3.97 -2.54 -20.37
CA GLU A 530 5.16 -2.66 -21.24
C GLU A 530 6.45 -2.26 -20.51
N TYR A 531 6.39 -1.26 -19.65
CA TYR A 531 7.56 -0.65 -18.98
C TYR A 531 7.44 -0.79 -17.46
N LYS A 532 7.37 -2.03 -16.96
CA LYS A 532 7.17 -2.34 -15.52
C LYS A 532 8.21 -1.76 -14.56
N ASN A 533 9.40 -1.46 -15.07
CA ASN A 533 10.44 -0.88 -14.24
C ASN A 533 10.26 0.66 -14.11
N TRP A 534 9.45 1.28 -14.96
CA TRP A 534 9.13 2.70 -14.85
C TRP A 534 8.02 2.89 -13.81
N SER A 535 8.16 3.93 -12.99
CA SER A 535 7.11 4.32 -12.04
C SER A 535 6.12 5.24 -12.75
N ILE A 536 5.15 4.66 -13.45
CA ILE A 536 4.10 5.39 -14.16
C ILE A 536 2.83 5.42 -13.29
N ARG A 537 2.35 6.61 -12.94
CA ARG A 537 1.08 6.81 -12.24
C ARG A 537 0.06 7.51 -13.13
N LEU A 538 -1.19 7.07 -13.05
CA LEU A 538 -2.34 7.65 -13.73
C LEU A 538 -3.21 8.38 -12.72
N ILE A 539 -3.44 9.66 -12.95
CA ILE A 539 -4.08 10.56 -12.00
C ILE A 539 -5.25 11.25 -12.71
N GLY A 540 -6.47 10.85 -12.37
CA GLY A 540 -7.70 11.51 -12.80
C GLY A 540 -7.93 12.81 -12.05
N TRP A 541 -8.43 13.85 -12.73
CA TRP A 541 -8.82 15.12 -12.12
C TRP A 541 -10.26 15.49 -12.47
N ASP A 542 -11.11 15.67 -11.45
CA ASP A 542 -12.51 16.08 -11.61
C ASP A 542 -12.86 17.45 -10.98
N GLY A 543 -11.90 18.09 -10.30
CA GLY A 543 -12.11 19.38 -9.65
C GLY A 543 -12.22 20.50 -10.68
N GLN A 544 -13.41 21.08 -10.84
CA GLN A 544 -13.70 22.15 -11.79
C GLN A 544 -12.78 23.37 -11.58
N ASP A 545 -11.68 23.41 -12.35
CA ASP A 545 -10.64 24.45 -12.44
C ASP A 545 -9.93 24.88 -11.14
N ASP A 546 -10.07 24.15 -10.03
CA ASP A 546 -9.29 24.36 -8.79
C ASP A 546 -7.89 23.72 -8.89
N TYR A 547 -7.04 24.33 -9.70
CA TYR A 547 -5.70 23.82 -9.94
C TYR A 547 -4.77 23.90 -8.71
N ALA A 548 -5.10 24.72 -7.71
CA ALA A 548 -4.37 24.77 -6.44
C ALA A 548 -4.60 23.49 -5.63
N ALA A 549 -5.86 23.04 -5.54
CA ALA A 549 -6.18 21.74 -4.94
C ALA A 549 -5.56 20.57 -5.71
N LEU A 550 -5.52 20.62 -7.05
CA LEU A 550 -4.83 19.60 -7.85
C LEU A 550 -3.33 19.58 -7.56
N ALA A 551 -2.65 20.73 -7.56
CA ALA A 551 -1.22 20.82 -7.26
C ALA A 551 -0.90 20.29 -5.86
N TYR A 552 -1.70 20.67 -4.86
CA TYR A 552 -1.56 20.16 -3.50
C TYR A 552 -1.83 18.65 -3.41
N GLY A 553 -2.89 18.14 -4.05
CA GLY A 553 -3.19 16.71 -4.08
C GLY A 553 -2.11 15.88 -4.78
N LEU A 554 -1.50 16.40 -5.84
CA LEU A 554 -0.34 15.79 -6.51
C LEU A 554 0.90 15.78 -5.62
N TRP A 555 1.12 16.86 -4.86
CA TRP A 555 2.18 16.94 -3.87
C TRP A 555 1.96 15.92 -2.74
N VAL A 556 0.79 15.88 -2.12
CA VAL A 556 0.47 14.95 -1.03
C VAL A 556 0.52 13.49 -1.50
N SER A 557 -0.09 13.18 -2.64
CA SER A 557 -0.04 11.83 -3.23
C SER A 557 1.36 11.39 -3.62
N HIS A 558 2.35 12.29 -3.69
CA HIS A 558 3.74 11.89 -3.86
C HIS A 558 4.27 11.09 -2.66
N PHE A 559 3.90 11.51 -1.46
CA PHE A 559 4.41 10.97 -0.20
C PHE A 559 3.49 9.90 0.35
N GLU A 560 2.19 10.03 0.11
CA GLU A 560 1.19 9.08 0.58
C GLU A 560 0.98 7.96 -0.45
N SER A 561 1.44 6.76 -0.11
CA SER A 561 1.20 5.50 -0.85
C SER A 561 1.89 5.44 -2.23
N PRO A 562 3.23 5.34 -2.28
CA PRO A 562 3.98 5.16 -3.54
C PRO A 562 3.56 3.92 -4.35
N GLU A 563 2.87 2.96 -3.72
CA GLU A 563 2.29 1.78 -4.35
C GLU A 563 1.04 2.07 -5.20
N GLU A 564 0.33 3.18 -4.99
CA GLU A 564 -0.89 3.49 -5.75
C GLU A 564 -0.56 4.10 -7.12
N HIS A 565 -0.84 3.33 -8.17
CA HIS A 565 -0.52 3.72 -9.55
C HIS A 565 -1.72 4.25 -10.35
N GLN A 566 -2.93 4.17 -9.83
CA GLN A 566 -4.15 4.68 -10.46
C GLN A 566 -5.05 5.34 -9.41
N LEU A 567 -5.18 6.66 -9.46
CA LEU A 567 -5.92 7.44 -8.48
C LEU A 567 -6.74 8.54 -9.16
N ARG A 568 -7.74 9.05 -8.46
CA ARG A 568 -8.55 10.20 -8.84
C ARG A 568 -8.44 11.26 -7.75
N LEU A 569 -8.18 12.50 -8.15
CA LEU A 569 -8.16 13.68 -7.30
C LEU A 569 -9.35 14.56 -7.66
N GLY A 570 -10.01 15.11 -6.66
CA GLY A 570 -11.25 15.83 -6.88
C GLY A 570 -11.77 16.59 -5.67
N PHE A 571 -12.94 17.20 -5.81
CA PHE A 571 -13.64 17.85 -4.68
C PHE A 571 -13.97 16.88 -3.56
N LYS A 572 -14.21 15.60 -3.91
CA LYS A 572 -14.45 14.50 -2.96
C LYS A 572 -13.17 13.97 -2.31
N GLY A 573 -12.03 14.61 -2.58
CA GLY A 573 -10.73 14.20 -2.08
C GLY A 573 -10.03 13.20 -2.99
N ARG A 574 -9.21 12.35 -2.38
CA ARG A 574 -8.41 11.34 -3.07
C ARG A 574 -9.13 9.99 -3.08
N GLU A 575 -9.37 9.47 -4.27
CA GLU A 575 -9.88 8.12 -4.48
C GLU A 575 -8.86 7.28 -5.25
N VAL A 576 -8.96 5.96 -5.10
CA VAL A 576 -8.13 4.99 -5.81
C VAL A 576 -9.00 4.02 -6.59
N TYR A 577 -8.49 3.57 -7.73
CA TYR A 577 -9.23 2.60 -8.52
C TYR A 577 -9.08 1.20 -7.95
N ARG A 578 -10.20 0.48 -7.86
CA ARG A 578 -10.31 -0.93 -7.45
C ARG A 578 -11.21 -1.69 -8.40
N LEU A 579 -10.87 -2.95 -8.63
CA LEU A 579 -11.72 -3.89 -9.36
C LEU A 579 -12.60 -4.63 -8.36
N LEU A 580 -13.91 -4.60 -8.56
CA LEU A 580 -14.90 -5.23 -7.69
C LEU A 580 -15.62 -6.35 -8.44
N SER A 581 -15.94 -7.44 -7.75
CA SER A 581 -16.81 -8.50 -8.28
C SER A 581 -18.28 -8.06 -8.20
N VAL A 582 -19.01 -8.25 -9.29
CA VAL A 582 -20.45 -7.94 -9.37
C VAL A 582 -21.23 -9.24 -9.27
N THR A 583 -22.03 -9.39 -8.22
CA THR A 583 -22.90 -10.56 -8.06
C THR A 583 -24.09 -10.45 -9.00
N GLN A 584 -24.33 -11.46 -9.85
CA GLN A 584 -25.55 -11.52 -10.64
C GLN A 584 -26.78 -11.54 -9.73
N THR A 585 -27.72 -10.61 -9.94
CA THR A 585 -29.09 -10.78 -9.46
C THR A 585 -29.73 -11.97 -10.18
N LYS A 586 -30.34 -12.88 -9.41
CA LYS A 586 -30.90 -14.20 -9.78
C LYS A 586 -31.13 -14.45 -11.28
N LYS A 587 -30.66 -15.60 -11.79
CA LYS A 587 -30.98 -16.20 -13.10
C LYS A 587 -32.44 -15.95 -13.48
N GLN A 588 -32.68 -14.94 -14.33
CA GLN A 588 -33.98 -14.78 -14.98
C GLN A 588 -34.03 -15.76 -16.15
N THR A 589 -34.46 -16.98 -15.88
CA THR A 589 -34.79 -17.95 -16.93
C THR A 589 -36.13 -17.54 -17.56
N GLY A 590 -36.10 -17.08 -18.81
CA GLY A 590 -37.31 -17.02 -19.65
C GLY A 590 -37.72 -15.66 -20.24
N LEU A 591 -36.91 -14.59 -20.15
CA LEU A 591 -37.24 -13.36 -20.92
C LEU A 591 -36.89 -13.51 -22.40
N SER A 592 -37.88 -13.32 -23.27
CA SER A 592 -37.69 -13.11 -24.71
C SER A 592 -36.97 -11.79 -24.99
N MET A 593 -36.23 -11.70 -26.09
CA MET A 593 -35.71 -10.41 -26.54
C MET A 593 -36.89 -9.53 -27.01
N PRO A 594 -36.86 -8.21 -26.79
CA PRO A 594 -37.91 -7.33 -27.32
C PRO A 594 -38.05 -7.49 -28.84
N GLU A 595 -39.27 -7.75 -29.31
CA GLU A 595 -39.57 -7.90 -30.74
C GLU A 595 -39.75 -6.55 -31.47
N GLU A 596 -39.88 -5.44 -30.73
CA GLU A 596 -40.21 -4.13 -31.28
C GLU A 596 -38.99 -3.41 -31.88
N GLY A 597 -39.12 -2.97 -33.14
CA GLY A 597 -38.14 -2.14 -33.83
C GLY A 597 -36.93 -2.89 -34.39
N VAL A 598 -36.04 -2.14 -35.05
CA VAL A 598 -34.88 -2.70 -35.75
C VAL A 598 -33.68 -2.81 -34.80
N TYR A 599 -33.01 -3.96 -34.83
CA TYR A 599 -31.69 -4.18 -34.21
C TYR A 599 -30.59 -3.85 -35.21
N LEU A 600 -29.84 -2.78 -34.96
CA LEU A 600 -28.70 -2.36 -35.75
C LEU A 600 -27.40 -2.90 -35.15
N ILE A 601 -26.69 -3.75 -35.89
CA ILE A 601 -25.45 -4.41 -35.44
C ILE A 601 -24.28 -3.99 -36.34
N THR A 602 -23.28 -3.33 -35.77
CA THR A 602 -22.04 -3.02 -36.52
C THR A 602 -21.02 -4.15 -36.37
N GLY A 603 -20.27 -4.43 -37.44
CA GLY A 603 -19.46 -5.64 -37.51
C GLY A 603 -20.31 -6.91 -37.66
N GLY A 604 -21.58 -6.78 -38.05
CA GLY A 604 -22.58 -7.85 -38.03
C GLY A 604 -22.32 -9.03 -38.98
N LEU A 605 -21.37 -8.91 -39.91
CA LEU A 605 -20.94 -10.00 -40.81
C LEU A 605 -19.67 -10.72 -40.34
N SER A 606 -19.09 -10.31 -39.20
CA SER A 606 -17.89 -10.94 -38.60
C SER A 606 -18.27 -11.93 -37.50
N GLY A 607 -17.38 -12.87 -37.17
CA GLY A 607 -17.63 -14.03 -36.29
C GLY A 607 -18.64 -13.82 -35.16
N ILE A 608 -18.31 -12.97 -34.17
CA ILE A 608 -19.20 -12.68 -33.02
C ILE A 608 -20.49 -11.99 -33.46
N GLY A 609 -20.43 -10.99 -34.35
CA GLY A 609 -21.60 -10.23 -34.78
C GLY A 609 -22.61 -11.06 -35.57
N TYR A 610 -22.13 -11.98 -36.41
CA TYR A 610 -22.99 -12.86 -37.20
C TYR A 610 -23.63 -13.95 -36.33
N GLN A 611 -22.89 -14.52 -35.38
CA GLN A 611 -23.46 -15.47 -34.43
C GLN A 611 -24.46 -14.80 -33.49
N LEU A 612 -24.20 -13.57 -33.05
CA LEU A 612 -25.17 -12.78 -32.31
C LEU A 612 -26.46 -12.55 -33.12
N CYS A 613 -26.36 -12.25 -34.42
CA CYS A 613 -27.52 -12.16 -35.30
C CYS A 613 -28.34 -13.47 -35.32
N GLN A 614 -27.68 -14.61 -35.52
CA GLN A 614 -28.33 -15.92 -35.50
C GLN A 614 -29.05 -16.18 -34.17
N TRP A 615 -28.38 -15.88 -33.06
CA TRP A 615 -28.95 -16.06 -31.73
C TRP A 615 -30.13 -15.12 -31.44
N LEU A 616 -30.07 -13.86 -31.89
CA LEU A 616 -31.19 -12.92 -31.74
C LEU A 616 -32.45 -13.41 -32.48
N ILE A 617 -32.27 -14.02 -33.66
CA ILE A 617 -33.36 -14.64 -34.42
C ILE A 617 -33.98 -15.80 -33.64
N GLU A 618 -33.14 -16.66 -33.03
CA GLU A 618 -33.62 -17.75 -32.16
C GLU A 618 -34.37 -17.23 -30.93
N LYS A 619 -34.09 -16.01 -30.48
CA LYS A 619 -34.79 -15.33 -29.38
C LYS A 619 -36.02 -14.52 -29.80
N GLY A 620 -36.42 -14.61 -31.07
CA GLY A 620 -37.65 -14.01 -31.59
C GLY A 620 -37.48 -12.68 -32.31
N VAL A 621 -36.26 -12.15 -32.44
CA VAL A 621 -36.03 -10.89 -33.16
C VAL A 621 -36.26 -11.08 -34.66
N ARG A 622 -37.06 -10.18 -35.25
CA ARG A 622 -37.47 -10.28 -36.66
C ARG A 622 -36.87 -9.24 -37.58
N HIS A 623 -36.40 -8.10 -37.08
CA HIS A 623 -35.87 -7.01 -37.90
C HIS A 623 -34.43 -6.69 -37.50
N ILE A 624 -33.47 -7.05 -38.35
CA ILE A 624 -32.03 -6.89 -38.06
C ILE A 624 -31.34 -6.18 -39.24
N ALA A 625 -30.58 -5.13 -38.94
CA ALA A 625 -29.72 -4.41 -39.89
C ALA A 625 -28.24 -4.67 -39.54
N LEU A 626 -27.52 -5.34 -40.43
CA LEU A 626 -26.10 -5.68 -40.27
C LEU A 626 -25.23 -4.70 -41.04
N LEU A 627 -24.45 -3.88 -40.34
CA LEU A 627 -23.52 -2.93 -40.95
C LEU A 627 -22.11 -3.54 -40.99
N SER A 628 -21.49 -3.52 -42.16
CA SER A 628 -20.14 -4.05 -42.40
C SER A 628 -19.50 -3.32 -43.57
N ARG A 629 -18.16 -3.25 -43.61
CA ARG A 629 -17.43 -2.73 -44.80
C ARG A 629 -17.37 -3.73 -45.94
N ARG A 630 -17.49 -5.03 -45.62
CA ARG A 630 -17.53 -6.13 -46.59
C ARG A 630 -18.98 -6.41 -46.95
N GLN A 631 -19.21 -6.82 -48.19
CA GLN A 631 -20.48 -7.40 -48.60
C GLN A 631 -20.68 -8.77 -47.96
N ALA A 632 -21.95 -9.19 -47.85
CA ALA A 632 -22.29 -10.53 -47.41
C ALA A 632 -21.74 -11.57 -48.38
N THR A 633 -21.29 -12.70 -47.85
CA THR A 633 -20.91 -13.84 -48.70
C THR A 633 -22.16 -14.46 -49.34
N PRO A 634 -22.02 -15.16 -50.48
CA PRO A 634 -23.17 -15.83 -51.11
C PRO A 634 -23.92 -16.79 -50.18
N GLU A 635 -23.20 -17.44 -49.26
CA GLU A 635 -23.77 -18.32 -48.23
C GLU A 635 -24.62 -17.53 -47.23
N GLN A 636 -24.15 -16.37 -46.79
CA GLN A 636 -24.91 -15.48 -45.91
C GLN A 636 -26.14 -14.89 -46.63
N GLU A 637 -26.04 -14.53 -47.91
CA GLU A 637 -27.18 -14.03 -48.69
C GLU A 637 -28.27 -15.10 -48.89
N LEU A 638 -27.87 -16.35 -49.13
CA LEU A 638 -28.79 -17.48 -49.16
C LEU A 638 -29.49 -17.66 -47.81
N GLN A 639 -28.76 -17.54 -46.71
CA GLN A 639 -29.32 -17.63 -45.37
C GLN A 639 -30.29 -16.48 -45.06
N PHE A 640 -29.97 -15.25 -45.46
CA PHE A 640 -30.86 -14.09 -45.32
C PHE A 640 -32.16 -14.28 -46.09
N SER A 641 -32.08 -14.84 -47.30
CA SER A 641 -33.25 -15.17 -48.11
C SER A 641 -34.11 -16.26 -47.45
N ALA A 642 -33.49 -17.26 -46.83
CA ALA A 642 -34.19 -18.31 -46.09
C ALA A 642 -34.89 -17.78 -44.82
N TRP A 643 -34.28 -16.82 -44.11
CA TRP A 643 -34.91 -16.13 -42.99
C TRP A 643 -36.08 -15.24 -43.44
N LEU A 644 -35.94 -14.54 -44.57
CA LEU A 644 -37.01 -13.72 -45.13
C LEU A 644 -38.25 -14.56 -45.47
N GLN A 645 -38.07 -15.76 -46.01
CA GLN A 645 -39.17 -16.71 -46.25
C GLN A 645 -39.90 -17.15 -44.97
N ARG A 646 -39.24 -17.04 -43.80
CA ARG A 646 -39.82 -17.31 -42.47
C ARG A 646 -40.35 -16.05 -41.79
N GLY A 647 -40.38 -14.91 -42.49
CA GLY A 647 -40.85 -13.63 -41.95
C GLY A 647 -39.83 -12.91 -41.05
N ILE A 648 -38.54 -13.21 -41.18
CA ILE A 648 -37.44 -12.57 -40.46
C ILE A 648 -36.65 -11.72 -41.47
N ASP A 649 -36.72 -10.41 -41.34
CA ASP A 649 -36.08 -9.43 -42.22
C ASP A 649 -34.67 -9.07 -41.72
N VAL A 650 -33.66 -9.74 -42.30
CA VAL A 650 -32.24 -9.44 -42.07
C VAL A 650 -31.65 -8.78 -43.30
N CYS A 651 -31.16 -7.55 -43.14
CA CYS A 651 -30.56 -6.76 -44.21
C CYS A 651 -29.10 -6.43 -43.92
N SER A 652 -28.21 -6.72 -44.86
CA SER A 652 -26.80 -6.28 -44.78
C SER A 652 -26.58 -4.98 -45.55
N TYR A 653 -25.89 -4.03 -44.93
CA TYR A 653 -25.53 -2.74 -45.52
C TYR A 653 -24.00 -2.58 -45.53
N SER A 654 -23.45 -2.29 -46.71
CA SER A 654 -22.02 -2.06 -46.89
C SER A 654 -21.67 -0.61 -46.54
N VAL A 655 -21.15 -0.37 -45.34
CA VAL A 655 -20.79 0.97 -44.85
C VAL A 655 -19.60 0.94 -43.90
N ASP A 656 -18.74 1.96 -44.01
CA ASP A 656 -17.73 2.24 -43.00
C ASP A 656 -18.35 3.14 -41.93
N VAL A 657 -18.48 2.62 -40.71
CA VAL A 657 -19.07 3.37 -39.59
C VAL A 657 -18.23 4.58 -39.17
N GLY A 658 -16.94 4.60 -39.54
CA GLY A 658 -16.08 5.77 -39.35
C GLY A 658 -16.27 6.87 -40.41
N ASP A 659 -17.17 6.70 -41.38
CA ASP A 659 -17.60 7.75 -42.31
C ASP A 659 -18.99 8.27 -41.89
N LYS A 660 -19.02 9.47 -41.29
CA LYS A 660 -20.25 10.08 -40.77
C LYS A 660 -21.31 10.25 -41.86
N ALA A 661 -20.93 10.71 -43.05
CA ALA A 661 -21.89 11.00 -44.12
C ALA A 661 -22.50 9.70 -44.67
N ALA A 662 -21.67 8.67 -44.87
CA ALA A 662 -22.13 7.36 -45.31
C ALA A 662 -23.01 6.67 -44.24
N LEU A 663 -22.65 6.79 -42.96
CA LEU A 663 -23.44 6.25 -41.86
C LEU A 663 -24.82 6.91 -41.77
N CYS A 664 -24.90 8.25 -41.86
CA CYS A 664 -26.18 8.96 -41.88
C CYS A 664 -27.08 8.48 -43.04
N ALA A 665 -26.52 8.36 -44.26
CA ALA A 665 -27.28 7.94 -45.44
C ALA A 665 -27.82 6.50 -45.29
N VAL A 666 -27.00 5.59 -44.77
CA VAL A 666 -27.42 4.20 -44.52
C VAL A 666 -28.43 4.12 -43.38
N TYR A 667 -28.29 4.95 -42.34
CA TYR A 667 -29.24 5.01 -41.22
C TYR A 667 -30.64 5.42 -41.69
N GLU A 668 -30.75 6.47 -42.51
CA GLU A 668 -32.02 6.88 -43.13
C GLU A 668 -32.60 5.78 -44.05
N THR A 669 -31.73 5.07 -44.78
CA THR A 669 -32.16 3.94 -45.61
C THR A 669 -32.73 2.78 -44.77
N ILE A 670 -32.14 2.51 -43.60
CA ILE A 670 -32.65 1.50 -42.65
C ILE A 670 -34.02 1.93 -42.12
N LYS A 671 -34.17 3.19 -41.70
CA LYS A 671 -35.45 3.73 -41.21
C LYS A 671 -36.55 3.66 -42.27
N ALA A 672 -36.22 3.99 -43.52
CA ALA A 672 -37.17 3.92 -44.64
C ALA A 672 -37.54 2.48 -45.05
N ARG A 673 -36.61 1.52 -44.94
CA ARG A 673 -36.83 0.13 -45.39
C ARG A 673 -37.40 -0.79 -44.31
N GLN A 674 -36.84 -0.76 -43.10
CA GLN A 674 -37.10 -1.73 -42.03
C GLN A 674 -37.85 -1.11 -40.84
N GLY A 675 -37.90 0.22 -40.72
CA GLY A 675 -38.59 0.94 -39.66
C GLY A 675 -37.66 1.53 -38.61
N ALA A 676 -38.24 2.00 -37.49
CA ALA A 676 -37.48 2.69 -36.44
C ALA A 676 -36.43 1.77 -35.79
N VAL A 677 -35.19 2.25 -35.72
CA VAL A 677 -34.13 1.58 -34.95
C VAL A 677 -34.42 1.77 -33.47
N LYS A 678 -34.51 0.66 -32.73
CA LYS A 678 -34.75 0.66 -31.27
C LYS A 678 -33.55 0.12 -30.49
N HIS A 679 -32.69 -0.65 -31.15
CA HIS A 679 -31.57 -1.33 -30.49
C HIS A 679 -30.28 -1.17 -31.30
N VAL A 680 -29.23 -0.60 -30.70
CA VAL A 680 -27.91 -0.47 -31.33
C VAL A 680 -26.92 -1.39 -30.60
N ILE A 681 -26.17 -2.20 -31.36
CA ILE A 681 -25.08 -3.03 -30.87
C ILE A 681 -23.83 -2.73 -31.69
N HIS A 682 -22.88 -2.02 -31.10
CA HIS A 682 -21.63 -1.65 -31.72
C HIS A 682 -20.55 -2.71 -31.45
N GLY A 683 -20.38 -3.64 -32.40
CA GLY A 683 -19.37 -4.70 -32.37
C GLY A 683 -18.22 -4.50 -33.36
N ALA A 684 -18.20 -3.39 -34.11
CA ALA A 684 -17.15 -3.11 -35.08
C ALA A 684 -15.80 -2.88 -34.38
N GLY A 685 -14.76 -3.56 -34.86
CA GLY A 685 -13.40 -3.40 -34.34
C GLY A 685 -12.35 -3.89 -35.33
N LEU A 686 -11.18 -3.28 -35.25
CA LEU A 686 -9.95 -3.73 -35.89
C LEU A 686 -8.86 -3.82 -34.83
N LEU A 687 -7.88 -4.68 -35.08
CA LEU A 687 -6.65 -4.77 -34.30
C LEU A 687 -5.50 -4.26 -35.16
N SER A 688 -4.56 -3.56 -34.53
CA SER A 688 -3.35 -3.05 -35.15
C SER A 688 -2.26 -3.01 -34.09
N ASP A 689 -1.86 -4.20 -33.66
CA ASP A 689 -1.04 -4.40 -32.48
C ASP A 689 0.43 -4.06 -32.77
N ALA A 690 1.03 -3.26 -31.91
CA ALA A 690 2.44 -2.89 -31.90
C ALA A 690 2.81 -2.39 -30.50
N THR A 691 4.05 -2.64 -30.07
CA THR A 691 4.59 -2.05 -28.83
C THR A 691 4.50 -0.53 -28.87
N LEU A 692 4.42 0.16 -27.73
CA LEU A 692 4.31 1.62 -27.67
C LEU A 692 5.37 2.33 -28.53
N LEU A 693 6.61 1.85 -28.51
CA LEU A 693 7.69 2.40 -29.33
C LEU A 693 7.46 2.31 -30.86
N ASN A 694 6.71 1.28 -31.30
CA ASN A 694 6.46 0.96 -32.71
C ASN A 694 5.02 1.31 -33.14
N GLN A 695 4.21 1.88 -32.24
CA GLN A 695 2.91 2.42 -32.60
C GLN A 695 3.08 3.62 -33.55
N THR A 696 2.17 3.74 -34.50
CA THR A 696 2.19 4.81 -35.51
C THR A 696 0.83 5.49 -35.58
N PRO A 697 0.75 6.72 -36.12
CA PRO A 697 -0.52 7.38 -36.42
C PRO A 697 -1.50 6.47 -37.18
N LEU A 698 -1.01 5.71 -38.16
CA LEU A 698 -1.82 4.78 -38.95
C LEU A 698 -2.40 3.63 -38.11
N HIS A 699 -1.65 3.10 -37.15
CA HIS A 699 -2.15 2.06 -36.25
C HIS A 699 -3.30 2.58 -35.38
N TYR A 700 -3.17 3.79 -34.84
CA TYR A 700 -4.23 4.42 -34.06
C TYR A 700 -5.44 4.77 -34.93
N GLU A 701 -5.24 5.38 -36.09
CA GLU A 701 -6.30 5.74 -37.02
C GLU A 701 -7.12 4.49 -37.43
N THR A 702 -6.46 3.38 -37.72
CA THR A 702 -7.11 2.11 -38.07
C THR A 702 -8.07 1.62 -37.00
N VAL A 703 -7.67 1.66 -35.73
CA VAL A 703 -8.50 1.22 -34.60
C VAL A 703 -9.57 2.25 -34.24
N TYR A 704 -9.20 3.53 -34.19
CA TYR A 704 -10.08 4.63 -33.80
C TYR A 704 -11.22 4.78 -34.80
N LYS A 705 -10.95 4.67 -36.11
CA LYS A 705 -11.97 4.80 -37.15
C LYS A 705 -13.15 3.85 -36.92
N ALA A 706 -12.87 2.60 -36.53
CA ALA A 706 -13.91 1.61 -36.26
C ALA A 706 -14.61 1.83 -34.91
N LYS A 707 -13.85 2.10 -33.84
CA LYS A 707 -14.36 2.14 -32.47
C LYS A 707 -14.72 3.56 -31.99
N VAL A 708 -13.77 4.48 -32.01
CA VAL A 708 -13.96 5.85 -31.50
C VAL A 708 -14.89 6.65 -32.41
N TYR A 709 -14.53 6.78 -33.69
CA TYR A 709 -15.34 7.51 -34.68
C TYR A 709 -16.68 6.81 -34.89
N GLY A 710 -16.66 5.48 -35.09
CA GLY A 710 -17.86 4.69 -35.29
C GLY A 710 -18.87 4.79 -34.16
N ALA A 711 -18.45 4.68 -32.89
CA ALA A 711 -19.37 4.79 -31.77
C ALA A 711 -19.88 6.22 -31.54
N TRP A 712 -19.02 7.23 -31.72
CA TRP A 712 -19.44 8.64 -31.64
C TRP A 712 -20.47 8.98 -32.71
N TYR A 713 -20.23 8.59 -33.97
CA TYR A 713 -21.17 8.85 -35.05
C TYR A 713 -22.48 8.09 -34.87
N LEU A 714 -22.44 6.85 -34.36
CA LEU A 714 -23.66 6.15 -33.95
C LEU A 714 -24.41 6.89 -32.84
N HIS A 715 -23.71 7.43 -31.85
CA HIS A 715 -24.33 8.25 -30.82
C HIS A 715 -24.99 9.50 -31.45
N GLU A 716 -24.30 10.24 -32.31
CA GLU A 716 -24.85 11.44 -32.95
C GLU A 716 -26.09 11.16 -33.83
N VAL A 717 -26.10 10.08 -34.61
CA VAL A 717 -27.26 9.77 -35.48
C VAL A 717 -28.44 9.21 -34.70
N THR A 718 -28.24 8.73 -33.47
CA THR A 718 -29.28 8.09 -32.66
C THR A 718 -29.65 8.86 -31.39
N CYS A 719 -28.98 9.96 -31.05
CA CYS A 719 -29.21 10.68 -29.79
C CYS A 719 -30.62 11.27 -29.66
N ASN A 720 -31.26 11.57 -30.79
CA ASN A 720 -32.63 12.10 -30.85
C ASN A 720 -33.70 11.01 -31.08
N ASP A 721 -33.29 9.75 -31.25
CA ASP A 721 -34.20 8.63 -31.43
C ASP A 721 -34.54 7.99 -30.07
N GLU A 722 -35.77 7.54 -29.88
CA GLU A 722 -36.21 6.80 -28.69
C GLU A 722 -35.67 5.36 -28.72
N LEU A 723 -34.37 5.20 -28.47
CA LEU A 723 -33.72 3.90 -28.35
C LEU A 723 -34.08 3.22 -27.04
N ASN A 724 -34.30 1.91 -27.10
CA ASN A 724 -34.46 1.04 -25.94
C ASN A 724 -33.10 0.52 -25.41
N SER A 725 -32.09 0.43 -26.28
CA SER A 725 -30.74 -0.04 -25.91
C SER A 725 -29.64 0.54 -26.80
N PHE A 726 -28.49 0.84 -26.21
CA PHE A 726 -27.26 1.18 -26.94
C PHE A 726 -26.09 0.44 -26.30
N THR A 727 -25.62 -0.64 -26.94
CA THR A 727 -24.58 -1.52 -26.39
C THR A 727 -23.29 -1.37 -27.18
N VAL A 728 -22.16 -1.22 -26.51
CA VAL A 728 -20.84 -1.21 -27.13
C VAL A 728 -20.02 -2.41 -26.66
N PHE A 729 -19.33 -3.09 -27.57
CA PHE A 729 -18.39 -4.16 -27.22
C PHE A 729 -17.01 -3.55 -26.99
N SER A 730 -16.69 -3.42 -25.70
CA SER A 730 -15.40 -3.02 -25.17
C SER A 730 -14.54 -4.27 -24.89
N SER A 731 -13.43 -4.10 -24.17
CA SER A 731 -12.49 -5.18 -23.86
C SER A 731 -11.92 -4.99 -22.45
N ALA A 732 -11.57 -6.09 -21.79
CA ALA A 732 -10.85 -6.07 -20.51
C ALA A 732 -9.52 -5.28 -20.58
N THR A 733 -8.97 -5.10 -21.79
CA THR A 733 -7.78 -4.27 -22.04
C THR A 733 -7.97 -2.82 -21.59
N ALA A 734 -9.21 -2.33 -21.50
CA ALA A 734 -9.53 -0.96 -21.10
C ALA A 734 -9.04 -0.64 -19.69
N PHE A 735 -9.12 -1.60 -18.75
CA PHE A 735 -8.68 -1.38 -17.36
C PHE A 735 -7.39 -2.11 -16.97
N LEU A 736 -7.06 -3.25 -17.61
CA LEU A 736 -5.80 -3.96 -17.36
C LEU A 736 -4.61 -3.33 -18.07
N GLY A 737 -4.83 -2.79 -19.28
CA GLY A 737 -3.77 -2.59 -20.27
C GLY A 737 -3.21 -3.92 -20.78
N THR A 738 -2.82 -3.98 -22.05
CA THR A 738 -2.19 -5.17 -22.63
C THR A 738 -0.98 -4.77 -23.46
N PRO A 739 0.21 -5.35 -23.23
CA PRO A 739 1.39 -5.07 -24.04
C PRO A 739 1.11 -5.25 -25.55
N GLY A 740 1.46 -4.24 -26.33
CA GLY A 740 1.25 -4.18 -27.77
C GLY A 740 -0.10 -3.61 -28.21
N GLN A 741 -1.00 -3.25 -27.29
CA GLN A 741 -2.40 -2.91 -27.60
C GLN A 741 -2.82 -1.53 -27.08
N SER A 742 -1.92 -0.55 -27.06
CA SER A 742 -2.21 0.79 -26.52
C SER A 742 -3.33 1.51 -27.27
N ASN A 743 -3.39 1.40 -28.60
CA ASN A 743 -4.46 1.92 -29.44
C ASN A 743 -5.81 1.24 -29.19
N HIS A 744 -5.81 -0.08 -28.98
CA HIS A 744 -7.01 -0.86 -28.66
C HIS A 744 -7.52 -0.56 -27.25
N ALA A 745 -6.64 -0.51 -26.25
CA ALA A 745 -6.98 -0.12 -24.89
C ALA A 745 -7.58 1.30 -24.87
N ALA A 746 -6.91 2.26 -25.51
CA ALA A 746 -7.36 3.64 -25.61
C ALA A 746 -8.75 3.77 -26.25
N ALA A 747 -8.99 3.08 -27.38
CA ALA A 747 -10.28 3.09 -28.05
C ALA A 747 -11.40 2.48 -27.19
N ASN A 748 -11.12 1.43 -26.42
CA ASN A 748 -12.11 0.80 -25.55
C ASN A 748 -12.41 1.63 -24.29
N VAL A 749 -11.43 2.33 -23.70
CA VAL A 749 -11.71 3.28 -22.61
C VAL A 749 -12.63 4.41 -23.09
N PHE A 750 -12.42 4.91 -24.32
CA PHE A 750 -13.35 5.87 -24.92
C PHE A 750 -14.77 5.30 -25.06
N LEU A 751 -14.92 4.04 -25.47
CA LEU A 751 -16.24 3.40 -25.54
C LEU A 751 -16.92 3.33 -24.16
N ASP A 752 -16.16 2.98 -23.13
CA ASP A 752 -16.66 2.92 -21.75
C ASP A 752 -17.12 4.30 -21.27
N GLN A 753 -16.30 5.33 -21.52
CA GLN A 753 -16.63 6.70 -21.12
C GLN A 753 -17.77 7.30 -21.96
N LEU A 754 -17.93 6.90 -23.22
CA LEU A 754 -19.07 7.31 -24.05
C LEU A 754 -20.39 6.84 -23.44
N ILE A 755 -20.42 5.65 -22.83
CA ILE A 755 -21.61 5.17 -22.14
C ILE A 755 -21.91 6.00 -20.89
N ALA A 756 -20.89 6.34 -20.10
CA ALA A 756 -21.06 7.25 -18.96
C ALA A 756 -21.62 8.62 -19.42
N TYR A 757 -21.06 9.19 -20.48
CA TYR A 757 -21.55 10.42 -21.09
C TYR A 757 -23.01 10.32 -21.56
N ARG A 758 -23.39 9.21 -22.20
CA ARG A 758 -24.79 8.97 -22.60
C ARG A 758 -25.73 8.94 -21.40
N HIS A 759 -25.31 8.33 -20.29
CA HIS A 759 -26.11 8.27 -19.06
C HIS A 759 -26.29 9.65 -18.43
N GLU A 760 -25.26 10.50 -18.45
CA GLU A 760 -25.36 11.90 -18.00
C GLU A 760 -26.39 12.70 -18.83
N GLN A 761 -26.53 12.37 -20.12
CA GLN A 761 -27.58 12.92 -21.00
C GLN A 761 -28.94 12.22 -20.85
N GLY A 762 -29.08 11.29 -19.91
CA GLY A 762 -30.30 10.52 -19.69
C GLY A 762 -30.59 9.44 -20.74
N LEU A 763 -29.65 9.17 -21.66
CA LEU A 763 -29.77 8.19 -22.74
C LEU A 763 -29.35 6.79 -22.30
N HIS A 764 -29.93 5.76 -22.92
CA HIS A 764 -29.53 4.37 -22.68
C HIS A 764 -28.11 4.09 -23.17
N GLY A 765 -27.41 3.19 -22.46
CA GLY A 765 -26.04 2.81 -22.77
C GLY A 765 -25.57 1.62 -21.93
N LEU A 766 -24.78 0.72 -22.51
CA LEU A 766 -24.06 -0.35 -21.80
C LEU A 766 -22.75 -0.64 -22.52
N SER A 767 -21.63 -0.62 -21.78
CA SER A 767 -20.36 -1.15 -22.27
C SER A 767 -20.10 -2.53 -21.70
N ILE A 768 -19.83 -3.51 -22.57
CA ILE A 768 -19.42 -4.85 -22.16
C ILE A 768 -17.94 -5.02 -22.50
N GLN A 769 -17.10 -5.06 -21.47
CA GLN A 769 -15.67 -5.29 -21.56
C GLN A 769 -15.41 -6.80 -21.63
N TRP A 770 -15.32 -7.34 -22.84
CA TRP A 770 -15.11 -8.77 -23.02
C TRP A 770 -13.68 -9.20 -22.66
N GLY A 771 -13.55 -10.36 -22.04
CA GLY A 771 -12.30 -11.12 -21.97
C GLY A 771 -11.92 -11.75 -23.31
N LEU A 772 -10.99 -12.68 -23.28
CA LEU A 772 -10.53 -13.39 -24.48
C LEU A 772 -11.64 -14.27 -25.05
N TRP A 773 -12.08 -14.04 -26.29
CA TRP A 773 -12.99 -14.97 -26.98
C TRP A 773 -12.23 -16.19 -27.52
N GLN A 774 -12.89 -17.35 -27.54
CA GLN A 774 -12.37 -18.52 -28.25
C GLN A 774 -12.33 -18.24 -29.76
N ASP A 775 -11.19 -18.50 -30.40
CA ASP A 775 -11.04 -18.26 -31.83
C ASP A 775 -11.88 -19.28 -32.63
N THR A 776 -12.46 -18.84 -33.75
CA THR A 776 -13.22 -19.71 -34.67
C THR A 776 -12.32 -20.41 -35.70
N GLY A 777 -11.02 -20.07 -35.71
CA GLY A 777 -9.98 -20.74 -36.50
C GLY A 777 -9.17 -21.75 -35.67
N ASN A 778 -8.63 -22.78 -36.32
CA ASN A 778 -7.91 -23.94 -35.76
C ASN A 778 -6.60 -23.64 -34.97
N GLY A 779 -6.37 -22.43 -34.47
CA GLY A 779 -5.21 -22.09 -33.65
C GLY A 779 -5.50 -22.30 -32.16
N LEU A 780 -4.79 -23.21 -31.50
CA LEU A 780 -4.87 -23.40 -30.05
C LEU A 780 -4.43 -22.10 -29.34
N ASN A 781 -5.40 -21.42 -28.70
CA ASN A 781 -5.24 -20.14 -27.99
C ASN A 781 -4.53 -20.29 -26.63
N THR A 782 -3.86 -21.43 -26.37
CA THR A 782 -3.29 -21.83 -25.08
C THR A 782 -2.15 -20.92 -24.63
N GLU A 783 -1.28 -20.47 -25.53
CA GLU A 783 -0.19 -19.55 -25.17
C GLU A 783 -0.69 -18.16 -24.76
N LYS A 784 -1.68 -17.61 -25.48
CA LYS A 784 -2.30 -16.32 -25.14
C LYS A 784 -3.08 -16.40 -23.83
N SER A 785 -3.84 -17.49 -23.63
CA SER A 785 -4.57 -17.75 -22.39
C SER A 785 -3.62 -17.84 -21.19
N ASN A 786 -2.52 -18.58 -21.30
CA ASN A 786 -1.51 -18.68 -20.24
C ASN A 786 -0.78 -17.35 -19.97
N ARG A 787 -0.51 -16.55 -21.02
CA ARG A 787 0.14 -15.24 -20.85
C ARG A 787 -0.77 -14.20 -20.20
N LEU A 788 -2.06 -14.25 -20.51
CA LEU A 788 -3.07 -13.31 -20.03
C LEU A 788 -3.77 -13.77 -18.75
N TYR A 789 -3.58 -15.01 -18.32
CA TYR A 789 -4.29 -15.66 -17.19
C TYR A 789 -5.82 -15.65 -17.34
N MET A 790 -6.28 -15.48 -18.58
CA MET A 790 -7.69 -15.47 -18.97
C MET A 790 -8.02 -16.76 -19.70
N GLN A 791 -9.11 -17.40 -19.31
CA GLN A 791 -9.67 -18.51 -20.08
C GLN A 791 -10.46 -17.97 -21.28
N PRO A 792 -10.37 -18.61 -22.46
CA PRO A 792 -11.18 -18.24 -23.60
C PRO A 792 -12.68 -18.43 -23.30
N ILE A 793 -13.49 -17.45 -23.67
CA ILE A 793 -14.95 -17.45 -23.55
C ILE A 793 -15.53 -18.19 -24.76
N ASP A 794 -16.30 -19.25 -24.51
CA ASP A 794 -17.10 -19.91 -25.54
C ASP A 794 -18.26 -19.01 -26.01
N PHE A 795 -18.68 -19.19 -27.26
CA PHE A 795 -19.75 -18.39 -27.84
C PHE A 795 -21.09 -18.53 -27.13
N ALA A 796 -21.49 -19.74 -26.76
CA ALA A 796 -22.76 -19.96 -26.05
C ALA A 796 -22.71 -19.36 -24.64
N GLU A 797 -21.55 -19.42 -23.97
CA GLU A 797 -21.31 -18.75 -22.69
C GLU A 797 -21.41 -17.23 -22.81
N GLY A 798 -20.70 -16.65 -23.77
CA GLY A 798 -20.71 -15.21 -24.02
C GLY A 798 -22.10 -14.68 -24.37
N LEU A 799 -22.88 -15.40 -25.20
CA LEU A 799 -24.26 -15.01 -25.53
C LEU A 799 -25.20 -15.09 -24.32
N ARG A 800 -25.02 -16.06 -23.41
CA ARG A 800 -25.76 -16.10 -22.13
C ARG A 800 -25.43 -14.88 -21.27
N ALA A 801 -24.14 -14.51 -21.18
CA ALA A 801 -23.74 -13.32 -20.44
C ALA A 801 -24.29 -12.04 -21.07
N PHE A 802 -24.25 -11.93 -22.41
CA PHE A 802 -24.84 -10.83 -23.16
C PHE A 802 -26.33 -10.70 -22.84
N HIS A 803 -27.11 -11.78 -22.88
CA HIS A 803 -28.55 -11.75 -22.57
C HIS A 803 -28.84 -11.21 -21.17
N SER A 804 -28.11 -11.71 -20.17
CA SER A 804 -28.24 -11.27 -18.78
C SER A 804 -27.98 -9.77 -18.64
N LEU A 805 -26.89 -9.27 -19.24
CA LEU A 805 -26.52 -7.86 -19.14
C LEU A 805 -27.44 -6.95 -19.96
N PHE A 806 -27.87 -7.41 -21.14
CA PHE A 806 -28.79 -6.68 -21.99
C PHE A 806 -30.13 -6.41 -21.30
N SER A 807 -30.62 -7.38 -20.52
CA SER A 807 -31.85 -7.22 -19.73
C SER A 807 -31.72 -6.21 -18.57
N GLN A 808 -30.49 -5.86 -18.16
CA GLN A 808 -30.20 -4.97 -17.05
C GLN A 808 -29.89 -3.53 -17.47
N GLN A 809 -29.99 -3.20 -18.77
CA GLN A 809 -29.64 -1.87 -19.31
C GLN A 809 -30.49 -0.71 -18.81
N SER A 810 -31.63 -0.99 -18.15
CA SER A 810 -32.42 0.02 -17.47
C SER A 810 -31.76 0.51 -16.17
N ASN A 811 -30.76 -0.21 -15.65
CA ASN A 811 -30.03 0.20 -14.47
C ASN A 811 -28.96 1.25 -14.82
N LYS A 812 -29.30 2.53 -14.61
CA LYS A 812 -28.40 3.67 -14.84
C LYS A 812 -27.15 3.69 -13.95
N ALA A 813 -27.06 2.85 -12.92
CA ALA A 813 -25.87 2.77 -12.08
C ALA A 813 -24.71 2.00 -12.75
N ILE A 814 -24.96 1.31 -13.86
CA ILE A 814 -24.00 0.41 -14.50
C ILE A 814 -23.66 0.93 -15.90
N THR A 815 -22.47 1.51 -16.05
CA THR A 815 -21.96 2.04 -17.34
C THR A 815 -21.12 1.00 -18.09
N ALA A 816 -20.19 0.33 -17.40
CA ALA A 816 -19.30 -0.67 -17.97
C ALA A 816 -19.21 -1.91 -17.07
N ILE A 817 -19.34 -3.10 -17.67
CA ILE A 817 -19.16 -4.39 -16.99
C ILE A 817 -18.15 -5.23 -17.76
N SER A 818 -17.18 -5.77 -17.02
CA SER A 818 -16.26 -6.78 -17.51
C SER A 818 -16.82 -8.17 -17.39
N VAL A 819 -16.71 -8.95 -18.47
CA VAL A 819 -17.13 -10.35 -18.53
C VAL A 819 -15.93 -11.18 -18.95
N MET A 820 -15.38 -11.93 -17.99
CA MET A 820 -14.22 -12.78 -18.24
C MET A 820 -14.13 -13.92 -17.22
N SER A 821 -13.37 -14.96 -17.56
CA SER A 821 -12.94 -15.98 -16.62
C SER A 821 -11.45 -15.80 -16.37
N MET A 822 -11.09 -15.33 -15.18
CA MET A 822 -9.73 -14.90 -14.83
C MET A 822 -9.23 -15.65 -13.60
N ASP A 823 -8.01 -16.16 -13.66
CA ASP A 823 -7.31 -16.67 -12.47
C ASP A 823 -6.56 -15.53 -11.78
N TRP A 824 -7.28 -14.78 -10.93
CA TRP A 824 -6.71 -13.64 -10.21
C TRP A 824 -5.59 -14.02 -9.25
N GLN A 825 -5.61 -15.24 -8.71
CA GLN A 825 -4.57 -15.70 -7.79
C GLN A 825 -3.26 -15.91 -8.53
N SER A 826 -3.29 -16.59 -9.68
CA SER A 826 -2.10 -16.75 -10.54
C SER A 826 -1.61 -15.42 -11.10
N TYR A 827 -2.54 -14.52 -11.45
CA TYR A 827 -2.20 -13.17 -11.92
C TYR A 827 -1.49 -12.33 -10.85
N GLN A 828 -2.00 -12.35 -9.61
CA GLN A 828 -1.38 -11.67 -8.46
C GLN A 828 -0.01 -12.29 -8.11
N ASN A 829 0.10 -13.62 -8.06
CA ASN A 829 1.36 -14.29 -7.71
C ASN A 829 2.53 -13.90 -8.65
N ARG A 830 2.24 -13.55 -9.91
CA ARG A 830 3.26 -13.05 -10.86
C ARG A 830 3.56 -11.56 -10.72
N LEU A 831 2.54 -10.75 -10.46
CA LEU A 831 2.67 -9.28 -10.45
C LEU A 831 2.96 -8.70 -9.07
N GLY A 832 2.88 -9.51 -8.01
CA GLY A 832 2.89 -9.05 -6.62
C GLY A 832 1.53 -8.51 -6.18
N ASN A 833 1.48 -7.92 -4.99
CA ASN A 833 0.27 -7.27 -4.49
C ASN A 833 -0.05 -6.04 -5.36
N HIS A 834 -0.96 -6.21 -6.31
CA HIS A 834 -1.43 -5.12 -7.17
C HIS A 834 -2.61 -4.39 -6.51
N PRO A 835 -2.50 -3.10 -6.15
CA PRO A 835 -3.53 -2.39 -5.37
C PRO A 835 -4.93 -2.41 -6.00
N LEU A 836 -5.01 -2.32 -7.33
CA LEU A 836 -6.25 -2.46 -8.09
C LEU A 836 -7.07 -3.72 -7.74
N LEU A 837 -6.40 -4.82 -7.40
CA LEU A 837 -7.03 -6.12 -7.13
C LEU A 837 -7.29 -6.37 -5.64
N SER A 838 -6.82 -5.47 -4.76
CA SER A 838 -6.91 -5.65 -3.30
C SER A 838 -8.35 -5.96 -2.88
N ALA A 839 -9.33 -5.16 -3.27
CA ALA A 839 -10.74 -5.37 -2.91
C ALA A 839 -11.32 -6.70 -3.41
N LEU A 840 -10.90 -7.18 -4.59
CA LEU A 840 -11.33 -8.44 -5.16
C LEU A 840 -10.78 -9.65 -4.38
N LEU A 841 -9.57 -9.52 -3.85
CA LEU A 841 -8.83 -10.58 -3.17
C LEU A 841 -9.00 -10.53 -1.64
N SER A 842 -9.51 -9.41 -1.10
CA SER A 842 -9.85 -9.22 0.32
C SER A 842 -11.05 -10.04 0.78
N VAL A 843 -11.81 -10.64 -0.13
CA VAL A 843 -12.91 -11.54 0.19
C VAL A 843 -12.33 -12.85 0.70
N LYS A 844 -12.27 -13.01 2.03
CA LYS A 844 -12.03 -14.32 2.66
C LYS A 844 -13.04 -15.32 2.06
N PRO A 845 -12.59 -16.44 1.50
CA PRO A 845 -13.52 -17.39 0.90
C PRO A 845 -14.50 -17.89 1.97
N VAL A 846 -15.80 -17.75 1.70
CA VAL A 846 -16.85 -18.50 2.41
C VAL A 846 -16.62 -19.96 2.05
N ARG A 847 -15.94 -20.69 2.94
CA ARG A 847 -15.81 -22.14 2.84
C ARG A 847 -17.21 -22.73 2.95
N THR A 848 -17.74 -23.21 1.83
CA THR A 848 -18.86 -24.13 1.84
C THR A 848 -18.35 -25.41 2.49
N GLU A 849 -18.96 -25.83 3.59
CA GLU A 849 -18.64 -27.07 4.32
C GLU A 849 -18.89 -28.30 3.42
N GLN A 850 -17.92 -28.63 2.58
CA GLN A 850 -17.57 -30.01 2.29
C GLN A 850 -16.41 -30.32 3.23
N ASN A 851 -16.57 -31.34 4.10
CA ASN A 851 -15.53 -31.79 5.02
C ASN A 851 -14.20 -31.90 4.26
N SER A 852 -13.32 -30.93 4.45
CA SER A 852 -12.06 -30.91 3.74
C SER A 852 -11.17 -31.99 4.33
N LEU A 853 -10.42 -32.68 3.45
CA LEU A 853 -9.43 -33.68 3.87
C LEU A 853 -8.52 -33.11 4.98
N MET A 854 -8.22 -31.81 4.93
CA MET A 854 -7.46 -31.10 5.97
C MET A 854 -8.11 -31.14 7.35
N THR A 855 -9.42 -30.90 7.43
CA THR A 855 -10.17 -30.96 8.70
C THR A 855 -10.17 -32.38 9.27
N GLU A 856 -10.28 -33.38 8.39
CA GLU A 856 -10.27 -34.80 8.75
C GLU A 856 -8.86 -35.24 9.21
N LEU A 857 -7.81 -34.78 8.53
CA LEU A 857 -6.41 -35.04 8.91
C LEU A 857 -6.07 -34.38 10.25
N GLU A 858 -6.53 -33.15 10.52
CA GLU A 858 -6.30 -32.44 11.78
C GLU A 858 -6.93 -33.16 13.00
N LEU A 859 -8.09 -33.78 12.83
CA LEU A 859 -8.84 -34.46 13.92
C LEU A 859 -8.40 -35.90 14.20
N LEU A 860 -7.72 -36.57 13.26
CA LEU A 860 -7.30 -37.97 13.39
C LEU A 860 -5.99 -38.10 14.19
N SER A 861 -5.69 -39.27 14.76
CA SER A 861 -4.33 -39.54 15.29
C SER A 861 -3.31 -39.61 14.13
N PHE A 862 -2.02 -39.38 14.39
CA PHE A 862 -0.97 -39.43 13.36
C PHE A 862 -1.03 -40.72 12.52
N SER A 863 -1.21 -41.86 13.18
CA SER A 863 -1.35 -43.18 12.55
C SER A 863 -2.58 -43.32 11.64
N LYS A 864 -3.73 -42.76 12.02
CA LYS A 864 -4.95 -42.79 11.19
C LYS A 864 -4.90 -41.76 10.04
N ALA A 865 -4.31 -40.60 10.28
CA ALA A 865 -4.07 -39.57 9.27
C ALA A 865 -3.10 -40.07 8.18
N SER A 866 -2.07 -40.84 8.57
CA SER A 866 -1.11 -41.46 7.63
C SER A 866 -1.80 -42.44 6.69
N ILE A 867 -2.64 -43.34 7.21
CA ILE A 867 -3.40 -44.30 6.38
C ILE A 867 -4.33 -43.57 5.40
N LEU A 868 -5.06 -42.55 5.86
CA LEU A 868 -6.00 -41.79 5.02
C LEU A 868 -5.26 -41.01 3.92
N LEU A 869 -4.14 -40.36 4.25
CA LEU A 869 -3.37 -39.58 3.30
C LEU A 869 -2.65 -40.48 2.28
N GLN A 870 -2.11 -41.64 2.71
CA GLN A 870 -1.53 -42.63 1.80
C GLN A 870 -2.55 -43.11 0.76
N ASP A 871 -3.79 -43.41 1.17
CA ASP A 871 -4.84 -43.85 0.26
C ASP A 871 -5.21 -42.76 -0.76
N ARG A 872 -5.30 -41.49 -0.33
CA ARG A 872 -5.59 -40.36 -1.22
C ARG A 872 -4.45 -40.07 -2.21
N LEU A 873 -3.21 -40.09 -1.75
CA LEU A 873 -2.04 -39.92 -2.63
C LEU A 873 -1.92 -41.07 -3.63
N MET A 874 -2.22 -42.30 -3.21
CA MET A 874 -2.26 -43.47 -4.09
C MET A 874 -3.37 -43.36 -5.15
N GLN A 875 -4.56 -42.88 -4.78
CA GLN A 875 -5.65 -42.63 -5.73
C GLN A 875 -5.28 -41.56 -6.77
N LEU A 876 -4.65 -40.46 -6.34
CA LEU A 876 -4.15 -39.42 -7.25
C LEU A 876 -3.10 -39.96 -8.23
N LEU A 877 -2.15 -40.76 -7.73
CA LEU A 877 -1.11 -41.37 -8.55
C LEU A 877 -1.71 -42.33 -9.60
N LYS A 878 -2.70 -43.15 -9.20
CA LYS A 878 -3.43 -44.05 -10.10
C LYS A 878 -4.16 -43.31 -11.22
N GLN A 879 -4.81 -42.18 -10.91
CA GLN A 879 -5.51 -41.37 -11.90
C GLN A 879 -4.56 -40.77 -12.94
N LEU A 880 -3.38 -40.32 -12.52
CA LEU A 880 -2.37 -39.75 -13.42
C LEU A 880 -1.71 -40.81 -14.31
N LEU A 881 -1.40 -41.98 -13.75
CA LEU A 881 -0.74 -43.07 -14.48
C LEU A 881 -1.71 -43.98 -15.27
N ARG A 882 -3.03 -43.74 -15.17
CA ARG A 882 -4.11 -44.49 -15.87
C ARG A 882 -4.08 -46.02 -15.62
N TYR A 883 -3.73 -46.46 -14.41
CA TYR A 883 -3.82 -47.88 -14.05
C TYR A 883 -5.27 -48.29 -13.73
N GLU A 884 -5.83 -49.23 -14.50
CA GLU A 884 -7.23 -49.69 -14.36
C GLU A 884 -7.42 -50.93 -13.45
N GLN A 885 -6.36 -51.59 -12.96
CA GLN A 885 -6.47 -52.75 -12.03
C GLN A 885 -5.67 -52.56 -10.73
N THR A 886 -6.21 -53.10 -9.62
CA THR A 886 -5.86 -52.73 -8.24
C THR A 886 -4.84 -53.62 -7.51
N ASP A 887 -4.35 -54.72 -8.09
CA ASP A 887 -3.52 -55.67 -7.34
C ASP A 887 -2.02 -55.48 -7.60
N GLY A 888 -1.28 -55.11 -6.55
CA GLY A 888 0.18 -55.27 -6.49
C GLY A 888 1.07 -54.03 -6.42
N LEU A 889 0.53 -52.82 -6.18
CA LEU A 889 1.36 -51.60 -6.03
C LEU A 889 1.83 -51.44 -4.57
N ASN A 890 3.14 -51.54 -4.35
CA ASN A 890 3.78 -51.39 -3.05
C ASN A 890 4.02 -49.91 -2.72
N PHE A 891 3.61 -49.46 -1.53
CA PHE A 891 3.81 -48.09 -1.01
C PHE A 891 5.28 -47.68 -0.87
N GLU A 892 6.20 -48.66 -0.91
CA GLU A 892 7.66 -48.45 -0.87
C GLU A 892 8.33 -48.36 -2.26
N LYS A 893 7.58 -48.56 -3.35
CA LYS A 893 8.17 -48.49 -4.70
C LYS A 893 8.28 -47.03 -5.15
N GLY A 894 9.42 -46.68 -5.76
CA GLY A 894 9.71 -45.32 -6.20
C GLY A 894 8.76 -44.83 -7.29
N PHE A 895 8.33 -43.56 -7.24
CA PHE A 895 7.42 -42.97 -8.24
C PHE A 895 7.94 -43.11 -9.68
N PHE A 896 9.26 -42.97 -9.88
CA PHE A 896 9.91 -43.08 -11.18
C PHE A 896 9.95 -44.54 -11.69
N ASP A 897 10.04 -45.52 -10.79
CA ASP A 897 9.95 -46.95 -11.14
C ASP A 897 8.53 -47.38 -11.55
N LEU A 898 7.53 -46.53 -11.28
CA LEU A 898 6.13 -46.71 -11.67
C LEU A 898 5.79 -46.04 -13.02
N GLY A 899 6.76 -45.42 -13.68
CA GLY A 899 6.60 -44.77 -14.98
C GLY A 899 6.28 -43.28 -14.93
N MET A 900 6.52 -42.62 -13.79
CA MET A 900 6.39 -41.16 -13.67
C MET A 900 7.53 -40.46 -14.42
N ASP A 901 7.18 -39.64 -15.43
CA ASP A 901 8.14 -38.77 -16.13
C ASP A 901 8.18 -37.36 -15.50
N SER A 902 9.10 -36.51 -15.99
CA SER A 902 9.31 -35.16 -15.46
C SER A 902 8.08 -34.24 -15.59
N LEU A 903 7.15 -34.52 -16.51
CA LEU A 903 5.95 -33.70 -16.72
C LEU A 903 4.80 -34.18 -15.81
N ILE A 904 4.65 -35.50 -15.64
CA ILE A 904 3.72 -36.11 -14.69
C ILE A 904 4.14 -35.80 -13.24
N ALA A 905 5.44 -35.71 -12.95
CA ALA A 905 5.94 -35.32 -11.62
C ALA A 905 5.51 -33.90 -11.23
N ILE A 906 5.56 -32.95 -12.17
CA ILE A 906 5.10 -31.57 -11.94
C ILE A 906 3.58 -31.55 -11.72
N GLU A 907 2.82 -32.29 -12.54
CA GLU A 907 1.37 -32.37 -12.39
C GLU A 907 0.96 -33.04 -11.07
N PHE A 908 1.67 -34.10 -10.66
CA PHE A 908 1.44 -34.79 -9.39
C PHE A 908 1.69 -33.87 -8.21
N GLY A 909 2.80 -33.13 -8.20
CA GLY A 909 3.09 -32.10 -7.19
C GLY A 909 1.98 -31.07 -7.09
N GLN A 910 1.56 -30.47 -8.22
CA GLN A 910 0.48 -29.48 -8.26
C GLN A 910 -0.88 -30.03 -7.82
N ARG A 911 -1.16 -31.32 -8.03
CA ARG A 911 -2.41 -31.96 -7.55
C ARG A 911 -2.35 -32.24 -6.05
N ILE A 912 -1.19 -32.60 -5.51
CA ILE A 912 -0.99 -32.77 -4.06
C ILE A 912 -1.11 -31.43 -3.34
N GLU A 913 -0.50 -30.37 -3.87
CA GLU A 913 -0.66 -29.01 -3.32
C GLU A 913 -2.14 -28.60 -3.26
N ARG A 914 -2.91 -28.87 -4.32
CA ARG A 914 -4.36 -28.63 -4.34
C ARG A 914 -5.13 -29.50 -3.35
N LEU A 915 -4.80 -30.79 -3.24
CA LEU A 915 -5.41 -31.72 -2.28
C LEU A 915 -5.25 -31.24 -0.83
N LEU A 916 -4.15 -30.56 -0.53
CA LEU A 916 -3.77 -30.07 0.79
C LEU A 916 -4.02 -28.56 0.97
N GLU A 917 -4.88 -27.97 0.14
CA GLU A 917 -5.26 -26.54 0.21
C GLU A 917 -4.04 -25.58 0.19
N HIS A 918 -3.00 -25.92 -0.56
CA HIS A 918 -1.72 -25.19 -0.70
C HIS A 918 -0.94 -24.96 0.60
N LYS A 919 -1.26 -25.68 1.68
CA LYS A 919 -0.52 -25.58 2.94
C LYS A 919 0.87 -26.23 2.89
N ALA A 920 1.16 -27.07 1.89
CA ALA A 920 2.51 -27.59 1.60
C ALA A 920 2.89 -27.23 0.17
N GLN A 921 4.12 -26.72 -0.02
CA GLN A 921 4.71 -26.53 -1.35
C GLN A 921 5.45 -27.79 -1.77
N ILE A 922 5.05 -28.37 -2.90
CA ILE A 922 5.65 -29.57 -3.48
C ILE A 922 6.40 -29.16 -4.74
N LYS A 923 7.68 -28.85 -4.57
CA LYS A 923 8.60 -28.66 -5.70
C LYS A 923 8.88 -30.03 -6.32
N THR A 924 9.27 -30.07 -7.59
CA THR A 924 9.68 -31.31 -8.25
C THR A 924 10.76 -32.04 -7.45
N GLN A 925 11.68 -31.30 -6.82
CA GLN A 925 12.70 -31.82 -5.93
C GLN A 925 12.13 -32.55 -4.71
N THR A 926 11.00 -32.13 -4.14
CA THR A 926 10.34 -32.82 -3.03
C THR A 926 9.92 -34.24 -3.40
N LEU A 927 9.47 -34.46 -4.64
CA LEU A 927 9.13 -35.81 -5.14
C LEU A 927 10.37 -36.68 -5.42
N PHE A 928 11.55 -36.06 -5.57
CA PHE A 928 12.83 -36.77 -5.64
C PHE A 928 13.38 -37.08 -4.24
N ASP A 929 13.29 -36.14 -3.30
CA ASP A 929 13.76 -36.28 -1.92
C ASP A 929 12.91 -37.29 -1.13
N TYR A 930 11.63 -37.41 -1.48
CA TYR A 930 10.68 -38.36 -0.89
C TYR A 930 10.02 -39.22 -1.97
N PRO A 931 10.76 -40.15 -2.60
CA PRO A 931 10.36 -40.79 -3.85
C PRO A 931 9.31 -41.90 -3.72
N THR A 932 8.72 -42.10 -2.54
CA THR A 932 7.71 -43.14 -2.28
C THR A 932 6.47 -42.55 -1.63
N ILE A 933 5.30 -43.21 -1.73
CA ILE A 933 4.07 -42.75 -1.07
C ILE A 933 4.28 -42.66 0.45
N ASN A 934 4.99 -43.61 1.06
CA ASN A 934 5.27 -43.59 2.51
C ASN A 934 6.12 -42.38 2.91
N SER A 935 7.27 -42.20 2.26
CA SER A 935 8.17 -41.08 2.58
C SER A 935 7.51 -39.71 2.35
N LEU A 936 6.68 -39.60 1.31
CA LEU A 936 5.97 -38.36 0.99
C LEU A 936 4.84 -38.09 1.99
N THR A 937 4.09 -39.12 2.39
CA THR A 937 3.04 -39.00 3.42
C THR A 937 3.63 -38.55 4.76
N ASP A 938 4.74 -39.17 5.18
CA ASP A 938 5.38 -38.82 6.45
C ASP A 938 5.95 -37.40 6.43
N TYR A 939 6.56 -36.99 5.31
CA TYR A 939 7.01 -35.62 5.11
C TYR A 939 5.85 -34.62 5.23
N LEU A 940 4.75 -34.88 4.52
CA LEU A 940 3.57 -34.04 4.52
C LEU A 940 2.93 -33.95 5.92
N LEU A 941 2.73 -35.08 6.61
CA LEU A 941 2.14 -35.08 7.95
C LEU A 941 3.02 -34.39 9.00
N LYS A 942 4.34 -34.52 8.91
CA LYS A 942 5.27 -33.79 9.77
C LYS A 942 5.18 -32.28 9.57
N GLN A 943 5.01 -31.85 8.32
CA GLN A 943 4.82 -30.44 8.00
C GLN A 943 3.49 -29.88 8.55
N PHE A 944 2.45 -30.71 8.65
CA PHE A 944 1.11 -30.28 9.07
C PHE A 944 0.82 -30.39 10.56
N LYS A 945 1.26 -31.46 11.23
CA LYS A 945 0.87 -31.72 12.62
C LYS A 945 1.84 -31.19 13.66
N GLY A 946 3.03 -30.74 13.24
CA GLY A 946 4.13 -30.51 14.17
C GLY A 946 4.57 -31.82 14.82
N VAL A 947 5.81 -31.86 15.29
CA VAL A 947 6.35 -33.06 15.93
C VAL A 947 5.83 -33.12 17.36
N GLU A 948 4.80 -33.93 17.63
CA GLU A 948 4.67 -34.57 18.94
C GLU A 948 5.66 -35.74 18.96
N SER A 949 6.87 -35.45 19.43
CA SER A 949 7.69 -36.45 20.11
C SER A 949 7.68 -36.05 21.58
N ASP A 950 6.92 -36.79 22.39
CA ASP A 950 7.23 -36.97 23.81
C ASP A 950 8.69 -37.46 23.88
N ASP A 951 9.62 -36.56 24.20
CA ASP A 951 10.71 -36.78 25.14
C ASP A 951 11.65 -35.55 25.23
N GLU A 952 11.85 -35.11 26.49
CA GLU A 952 12.91 -34.27 27.06
C GLU A 952 12.91 -32.72 26.87
N ALA A 953 12.46 -32.05 27.94
CA ALA A 953 12.87 -30.77 28.50
C ALA A 953 13.71 -29.80 27.63
N GLY A 954 13.10 -28.68 27.25
CA GLY A 954 13.79 -27.60 26.54
C GLY A 954 14.82 -26.84 27.39
N PRO A 955 15.79 -26.15 26.76
CA PRO A 955 16.57 -25.14 27.44
C PRO A 955 16.08 -23.73 27.11
N SER A 956 15.75 -23.03 28.20
CA SER A 956 15.82 -21.59 28.36
C SER A 956 17.04 -20.99 27.63
N SER A 957 16.82 -19.85 26.97
CA SER A 957 17.86 -18.95 26.48
C SER A 957 18.83 -18.60 27.62
N LEU A 958 20.06 -19.07 27.51
CA LEU A 958 21.17 -18.66 28.36
C LEU A 958 21.89 -17.50 27.68
N VAL A 959 21.94 -16.37 28.39
CA VAL A 959 22.81 -15.23 28.11
C VAL A 959 24.25 -15.74 28.11
N ALA A 960 24.97 -15.50 27.00
CA ALA A 960 26.36 -15.91 26.85
C ALA A 960 27.25 -15.13 27.83
N ASP A 961 27.84 -15.86 28.77
CA ASP A 961 28.99 -15.42 29.56
C ASP A 961 30.26 -15.64 28.71
N GLU A 962 31.19 -14.68 28.68
CA GLU A 962 32.41 -14.68 27.85
C GLU A 962 33.41 -15.82 28.19
N SER A 963 33.01 -16.79 29.01
CA SER A 963 33.83 -17.88 29.52
C SER A 963 33.49 -19.27 28.96
N SER A 964 32.59 -19.41 27.97
CA SER A 964 32.22 -20.73 27.43
C SER A 964 33.37 -21.38 26.64
N CYS A 965 34.11 -22.29 27.28
CA CYS A 965 35.15 -23.10 26.63
C CYS A 965 34.54 -23.98 25.52
N ILE A 966 35.21 -24.07 24.37
CA ILE A 966 34.84 -24.98 23.28
C ILE A 966 35.52 -26.32 23.53
N ALA A 967 34.74 -27.40 23.58
CA ALA A 967 35.27 -28.75 23.74
C ALA A 967 35.68 -29.34 22.39
N ILE A 968 36.87 -29.92 22.32
CA ILE A 968 37.29 -30.74 21.18
C ILE A 968 36.83 -32.17 21.46
N ILE A 969 35.77 -32.59 20.77
CA ILE A 969 35.09 -33.87 21.01
C ILE A 969 35.85 -35.04 20.35
N SER A 970 36.49 -34.80 19.21
CA SER A 970 37.30 -35.77 18.48
C SER A 970 38.27 -35.07 17.54
N MET A 971 39.32 -35.78 17.11
CA MET A 971 40.26 -35.37 16.08
C MET A 971 40.63 -36.59 15.22
N ASP A 972 40.90 -36.36 13.94
CA ASP A 972 41.53 -37.33 13.05
C ASP A 972 42.41 -36.62 12.00
N CYS A 973 43.41 -37.31 11.45
CA CYS A 973 44.32 -36.75 10.46
C CYS A 973 44.97 -37.80 9.54
N ARG A 974 45.44 -37.34 8.37
CA ARG A 974 46.25 -38.11 7.42
C ARG A 974 47.46 -37.27 7.01
N PHE A 975 48.67 -37.73 7.33
CA PHE A 975 49.93 -37.05 7.06
C PHE A 975 50.98 -38.00 6.46
N PRO A 976 52.04 -37.48 5.81
CA PRO A 976 53.15 -38.30 5.32
C PRO A 976 53.81 -39.17 6.39
N GLY A 977 54.37 -40.31 5.97
CA GLY A 977 55.04 -41.27 6.85
C GLY A 977 54.12 -42.30 7.50
N GLU A 978 53.07 -42.71 6.78
CA GLU A 978 52.04 -43.66 7.27
C GLU A 978 51.31 -43.18 8.54
N CYS A 979 51.20 -41.86 8.69
CA CYS A 979 50.56 -41.23 9.83
C CYS A 979 49.06 -41.06 9.54
N ASN A 980 48.27 -42.03 10.00
CA ASN A 980 46.82 -42.12 9.74
C ASN A 980 45.97 -41.91 11.00
N SER A 981 46.50 -41.29 12.05
CA SER A 981 45.75 -40.94 13.25
C SER A 981 46.49 -39.87 14.06
N PRO A 982 45.81 -39.12 14.93
CA PRO A 982 46.46 -38.15 15.81
C PRO A 982 47.49 -38.78 16.74
N GLU A 983 47.28 -40.04 17.17
CA GLU A 983 48.24 -40.77 18.00
C GLU A 983 49.55 -41.04 17.25
N GLN A 984 49.45 -41.52 16.00
CA GLN A 984 50.64 -41.74 15.17
C GLN A 984 51.35 -40.44 14.81
N TYR A 985 50.58 -39.35 14.64
CA TYR A 985 51.16 -38.02 14.44
C TYR A 985 51.95 -37.56 15.66
N TRP A 986 51.39 -37.80 16.84
CA TRP A 986 52.04 -37.50 18.10
C TRP A 986 53.33 -38.32 18.28
N ASP A 987 53.31 -39.62 17.99
CA ASP A 987 54.50 -40.47 18.02
C ASP A 987 55.59 -39.98 17.05
N LEU A 988 55.21 -39.55 15.84
CA LEU A 988 56.12 -38.96 14.86
C LEU A 988 56.80 -37.69 15.39
N LEU A 989 56.03 -36.81 16.04
CA LEU A 989 56.56 -35.59 16.66
C LEU A 989 57.48 -35.89 17.86
N GLN A 990 57.09 -36.83 18.72
CA GLN A 990 57.89 -37.24 19.88
C GLN A 990 59.21 -37.89 19.46
N GLU A 991 59.19 -38.74 18.44
CA GLU A 991 60.38 -39.41 17.91
C GLU A 991 61.22 -38.49 17.00
N ALA A 992 60.75 -37.26 16.74
CA ALA A 992 61.37 -36.29 15.83
C ALA A 992 61.73 -36.90 14.45
N ARG A 993 60.87 -37.80 13.95
CA ARG A 993 61.13 -38.50 12.68
C ARG A 993 60.91 -37.57 11.49
N ASN A 994 61.90 -37.53 10.60
CA ASN A 994 61.77 -36.85 9.31
C ASN A 994 61.06 -37.78 8.31
N VAL A 995 59.86 -37.38 7.88
CA VAL A 995 59.03 -38.12 6.92
C VAL A 995 59.14 -37.61 5.48
N ILE A 996 60.12 -36.74 5.23
CA ILE A 996 60.51 -36.36 3.89
C ILE A 996 61.39 -37.47 3.31
N VAL A 997 60.89 -38.11 2.26
CA VAL A 997 61.55 -39.24 1.61
C VAL A 997 61.89 -38.90 0.16
N ASP A 998 62.80 -39.67 -0.43
CA ASP A 998 63.09 -39.58 -1.85
C ASP A 998 61.82 -39.91 -2.68
N TYR A 999 61.72 -39.31 -3.85
CA TYR A 999 60.53 -39.45 -4.71
C TYR A 999 60.23 -40.94 -5.02
N PRO A 1000 59.00 -41.43 -4.76
CA PRO A 1000 58.66 -42.84 -4.94
C PRO A 1000 58.86 -43.32 -6.39
N ALA A 1001 59.59 -44.42 -6.58
CA ALA A 1001 59.89 -44.97 -7.90
C ALA A 1001 58.64 -45.43 -8.69
N SER A 1002 57.51 -45.63 -8.02
CA SER A 1002 56.21 -46.02 -8.61
C SER A 1002 55.43 -44.85 -9.24
N ARG A 1003 55.85 -43.60 -9.03
CA ARG A 1003 55.22 -42.40 -9.61
C ARG A 1003 56.18 -41.81 -10.67
N GLN A 1004 55.67 -41.32 -11.82
CA GLN A 1004 56.53 -40.78 -12.89
C GLN A 1004 57.45 -39.66 -12.36
N GLN A 1005 58.71 -39.65 -12.80
CA GLN A 1005 59.80 -38.83 -12.25
C GLN A 1005 59.52 -37.32 -12.35
N SER A 1006 59.49 -36.64 -11.20
CA SER A 1006 59.32 -35.19 -11.05
C SER A 1006 60.68 -34.47 -10.90
N LEU A 1007 60.71 -33.15 -11.13
CA LEU A 1007 61.85 -32.22 -11.02
C LEU A 1007 62.42 -32.04 -9.59
N VAL A 1008 61.93 -32.79 -8.60
CA VAL A 1008 62.24 -32.64 -7.17
C VAL A 1008 62.71 -33.96 -6.56
N ALA A 1009 63.77 -33.90 -5.74
CA ALA A 1009 64.43 -35.08 -5.20
C ALA A 1009 63.69 -35.71 -4.01
N GLN A 1010 63.04 -34.91 -3.16
CA GLN A 1010 62.45 -35.34 -1.90
C GLN A 1010 61.12 -34.63 -1.58
N GLY A 1011 60.20 -35.29 -0.89
CA GLY A 1011 58.90 -34.75 -0.49
C GLY A 1011 58.19 -35.58 0.58
N GLY A 1012 57.12 -35.03 1.15
CA GLY A 1012 56.21 -35.76 2.03
C GLY A 1012 55.07 -36.35 1.21
N PHE A 1013 54.93 -37.67 1.20
CA PHE A 1013 53.93 -38.36 0.38
C PHE A 1013 52.91 -39.08 1.25
N ILE A 1014 51.64 -38.98 0.86
CA ILE A 1014 50.55 -39.81 1.37
C ILE A 1014 50.37 -41.00 0.42
N SER A 1015 50.37 -42.20 0.98
CA SER A 1015 50.20 -43.46 0.27
C SER A 1015 48.73 -43.69 -0.09
N ASN A 1016 48.45 -44.45 -1.15
CA ASN A 1016 47.12 -44.94 -1.52
C ASN A 1016 46.03 -43.87 -1.77
N ILE A 1017 46.39 -42.63 -2.11
CA ILE A 1017 45.42 -41.54 -2.39
C ILE A 1017 44.53 -41.81 -3.61
N GLU A 1018 44.90 -42.79 -4.43
CA GLU A 1018 44.11 -43.30 -5.56
C GLU A 1018 43.00 -44.27 -5.14
N LEU A 1019 43.06 -44.84 -3.93
CA LEU A 1019 42.06 -45.76 -3.41
C LEU A 1019 40.94 -44.97 -2.71
N PHE A 1020 39.69 -45.40 -2.91
CA PHE A 1020 38.51 -44.81 -2.26
C PHE A 1020 37.34 -45.81 -2.33
N ASP A 1021 36.67 -46.05 -1.19
CA ASP A 1021 35.48 -46.90 -1.14
C ASP A 1021 34.23 -46.12 -1.55
N ALA A 1022 34.04 -45.99 -2.87
CA ALA A 1022 32.95 -45.19 -3.43
C ALA A 1022 31.56 -45.72 -3.02
N ASP A 1023 31.39 -47.04 -2.96
CA ASP A 1023 30.11 -47.67 -2.64
C ASP A 1023 29.71 -47.40 -1.18
N TYR A 1024 30.67 -47.43 -0.24
CA TYR A 1024 30.41 -47.06 1.16
C TYR A 1024 29.85 -45.64 1.30
N PHE A 1025 30.35 -44.69 0.50
CA PHE A 1025 29.90 -43.31 0.49
C PHE A 1025 28.70 -43.03 -0.45
N ASN A 1026 28.09 -44.06 -1.04
CA ASN A 1026 27.02 -43.95 -2.05
C ASN A 1026 27.42 -43.10 -3.27
N ILE A 1027 28.68 -43.16 -3.68
CA ILE A 1027 29.23 -42.44 -4.84
C ILE A 1027 29.41 -43.44 -5.97
N SER A 1028 28.87 -43.12 -7.15
CA SER A 1028 28.99 -44.03 -8.29
C SER A 1028 30.46 -44.19 -8.74
N PRO A 1029 30.87 -45.35 -9.29
CA PRO A 1029 32.22 -45.53 -9.82
C PRO A 1029 32.60 -44.56 -10.96
N LYS A 1030 31.61 -43.93 -11.62
CA LYS A 1030 31.84 -42.92 -12.67
C LYS A 1030 32.14 -41.56 -12.04
N GLU A 1031 31.40 -41.18 -11.00
CA GLU A 1031 31.66 -39.97 -10.21
C GLU A 1031 32.97 -40.07 -9.43
N ALA A 1032 33.23 -41.20 -8.76
CA ALA A 1032 34.41 -41.42 -7.94
C ALA A 1032 35.72 -41.19 -8.71
N ARG A 1033 35.77 -41.49 -10.02
CA ARG A 1033 36.97 -41.26 -10.86
C ARG A 1033 37.25 -39.79 -11.12
N LEU A 1034 36.22 -38.94 -11.10
CA LEU A 1034 36.30 -37.51 -11.41
C LEU A 1034 36.32 -36.64 -10.14
N LEU A 1035 36.03 -37.23 -8.98
CA LEU A 1035 36.05 -36.59 -7.68
C LEU A 1035 37.48 -36.29 -7.23
N ASP A 1036 37.78 -35.06 -6.82
CA ASP A 1036 39.11 -34.70 -6.30
C ASP A 1036 39.49 -35.62 -5.12
N PRO A 1037 40.66 -36.29 -5.13
CA PRO A 1037 41.12 -37.09 -4.00
C PRO A 1037 41.13 -36.34 -2.66
N GLN A 1038 41.25 -35.01 -2.65
CA GLN A 1038 41.10 -34.19 -1.46
C GLN A 1038 39.70 -34.31 -0.84
N GLN A 1039 38.64 -34.35 -1.66
CA GLN A 1039 37.26 -34.56 -1.18
C GLN A 1039 37.04 -36.01 -0.70
N ARG A 1040 37.71 -36.97 -1.33
CA ARG A 1040 37.68 -38.39 -0.91
C ARG A 1040 38.29 -38.57 0.48
N LEU A 1041 39.48 -37.99 0.69
CA LEU A 1041 40.14 -38.01 2.00
C LEU A 1041 39.31 -37.30 3.07
N LEU A 1042 38.68 -36.17 2.75
CA LEU A 1042 37.79 -35.48 3.68
C LEU A 1042 36.62 -36.37 4.14
N LEU A 1043 36.02 -37.15 3.23
CA LEU A 1043 34.94 -38.08 3.57
C LEU A 1043 35.42 -39.20 4.50
N GLU A 1044 36.57 -39.82 4.19
CA GLU A 1044 37.15 -40.90 5.00
C GLU A 1044 37.60 -40.41 6.39
N VAL A 1045 38.23 -39.24 6.46
CA VAL A 1045 38.68 -38.64 7.72
C VAL A 1045 37.48 -38.18 8.54
N ALA A 1046 36.44 -37.60 7.93
CA ALA A 1046 35.22 -37.24 8.64
C ALA A 1046 34.48 -38.48 9.19
N ASP A 1047 34.45 -39.58 8.42
CA ASP A 1047 33.82 -40.83 8.88
C ASP A 1047 34.57 -41.39 10.09
N THR A 1048 35.90 -41.47 10.00
CA THR A 1048 36.75 -41.91 11.11
C THR A 1048 36.64 -40.99 12.31
N LEU A 1049 36.58 -39.66 12.10
CA LEU A 1049 36.39 -38.65 13.14
C LEU A 1049 35.10 -38.89 13.94
N PHE A 1050 33.99 -39.15 13.25
CA PHE A 1050 32.70 -39.42 13.89
C PHE A 1050 32.67 -40.79 14.57
N GLN A 1051 33.27 -41.81 13.97
CA GLN A 1051 33.43 -43.13 14.61
C GLN A 1051 34.24 -43.02 15.92
N ARG A 1052 35.34 -42.27 15.92
CA ARG A 1052 36.17 -41.99 17.10
C ARG A 1052 35.42 -41.19 18.16
N ALA A 1053 34.56 -40.27 17.74
CA ALA A 1053 33.65 -39.55 18.62
C ALA A 1053 32.52 -40.42 19.18
N THR A 1054 32.37 -41.68 18.70
CA THR A 1054 31.25 -42.57 18.97
C THR A 1054 29.88 -41.99 18.57
N ILE A 1055 29.86 -41.13 17.55
CA ILE A 1055 28.65 -40.50 17.04
C ILE A 1055 28.16 -41.28 15.81
N ALA A 1056 26.98 -41.90 15.93
CA ALA A 1056 26.37 -42.63 14.83
C ALA A 1056 25.89 -41.69 13.71
N LYS A 1057 26.02 -42.10 12.44
CA LYS A 1057 25.55 -41.34 11.27
C LYS A 1057 24.07 -40.95 11.35
N SER A 1058 23.22 -41.80 11.92
CA SER A 1058 21.80 -41.50 12.12
C SER A 1058 21.54 -40.34 13.08
N ALA A 1059 22.42 -40.12 14.06
CA ALA A 1059 22.32 -39.01 15.02
C ALA A 1059 22.77 -37.67 14.41
N LEU A 1060 23.50 -37.70 13.30
CA LEU A 1060 23.97 -36.51 12.59
C LEU A 1060 22.94 -35.96 11.61
N LYS A 1061 22.02 -36.81 11.12
CA LYS A 1061 21.03 -36.42 10.13
C LYS A 1061 20.07 -35.37 10.70
N GLN A 1062 19.96 -34.24 10.01
CA GLN A 1062 19.24 -33.01 10.40
C GLN A 1062 19.77 -32.35 11.68
N SER A 1063 20.99 -32.68 12.10
CA SER A 1063 21.62 -32.01 13.24
C SER A 1063 22.11 -30.61 12.82
N ASN A 1064 22.00 -29.64 13.74
CA ASN A 1064 22.60 -28.30 13.57
C ASN A 1064 24.13 -28.35 13.80
N THR A 1065 24.82 -29.08 12.92
CA THR A 1065 26.27 -29.25 12.91
C THR A 1065 26.87 -28.48 11.74
N GLY A 1066 27.78 -27.55 12.01
CA GLY A 1066 28.48 -26.79 10.96
C GLY A 1066 29.70 -27.55 10.39
N VAL A 1067 30.10 -27.19 9.17
CA VAL A 1067 31.25 -27.76 8.45
C VAL A 1067 32.12 -26.64 7.89
N PHE A 1068 33.36 -26.55 8.35
CA PHE A 1068 34.31 -25.50 7.99
C PHE A 1068 35.62 -26.12 7.51
N ILE A 1069 35.89 -26.10 6.21
CA ILE A 1069 37.04 -26.80 5.61
C ILE A 1069 37.96 -25.84 4.88
N GLY A 1070 39.24 -25.83 5.26
CA GLY A 1070 40.28 -25.10 4.55
C GLY A 1070 40.78 -25.88 3.34
N LEU A 1071 40.72 -25.29 2.15
CA LEU A 1071 41.18 -25.93 0.90
C LEU A 1071 41.59 -24.84 -0.10
N CYS A 1072 42.80 -24.93 -0.65
CA CYS A 1072 43.39 -23.87 -1.49
C CYS A 1072 43.95 -24.34 -2.85
N SER A 1073 44.02 -25.64 -3.12
CA SER A 1073 44.54 -26.18 -4.38
C SER A 1073 43.45 -26.90 -5.19
N ASN A 1074 43.43 -26.69 -6.51
CA ASN A 1074 42.53 -27.37 -7.45
C ASN A 1074 43.28 -27.96 -8.66
N ASP A 1075 44.52 -28.37 -8.45
CA ASP A 1075 45.41 -28.83 -9.52
C ASP A 1075 44.99 -30.19 -10.10
N TYR A 1076 44.28 -31.02 -9.32
CA TYR A 1076 43.66 -32.23 -9.82
C TYR A 1076 42.68 -31.94 -10.97
N ALA A 1077 41.80 -30.95 -10.81
CA ALA A 1077 40.85 -30.55 -11.86
C ALA A 1077 41.55 -30.12 -13.15
N HIS A 1078 42.66 -29.38 -13.02
CA HIS A 1078 43.48 -28.99 -14.17
C HIS A 1078 44.11 -30.20 -14.86
N SER A 1079 44.59 -31.19 -14.10
CA SER A 1079 45.25 -32.38 -14.67
C SER A 1079 44.31 -33.29 -15.47
N ILE A 1080 43.04 -33.40 -15.07
CA ILE A 1080 42.06 -34.28 -15.73
C ILE A 1080 41.21 -33.56 -16.78
N LYS A 1081 41.22 -32.22 -16.83
CA LYS A 1081 40.36 -31.40 -17.71
C LYS A 1081 40.45 -31.80 -19.18
N ASP A 1082 41.65 -32.06 -19.68
CA ASP A 1082 41.90 -32.40 -21.09
C ASP A 1082 41.54 -33.86 -21.44
N HIS A 1083 41.27 -34.69 -20.43
CA HIS A 1083 40.96 -36.12 -20.56
C HIS A 1083 39.46 -36.44 -20.44
N ILE A 1084 38.60 -35.41 -20.37
CA ILE A 1084 37.14 -35.55 -20.25
C ILE A 1084 36.49 -35.35 -21.62
N HIS A 1085 36.01 -36.42 -22.24
CA HIS A 1085 35.46 -36.41 -23.61
C HIS A 1085 33.94 -36.61 -23.72
N GLU A 1086 33.20 -36.78 -22.61
CA GLU A 1086 31.75 -37.03 -22.60
C GLU A 1086 30.94 -35.90 -21.92
N ALA A 1087 29.80 -35.52 -22.50
CA ALA A 1087 28.91 -34.47 -21.96
C ALA A 1087 28.34 -34.81 -20.56
N ASP A 1088 28.02 -36.09 -20.28
CA ASP A 1088 27.54 -36.54 -18.96
C ASP A 1088 28.62 -36.48 -17.88
N SER A 1089 29.90 -36.43 -18.26
CA SER A 1089 31.02 -36.30 -17.32
C SER A 1089 31.23 -34.86 -16.84
N ALA A 1090 30.63 -33.87 -17.52
CA ALA A 1090 30.78 -32.46 -17.16
C ALA A 1090 30.14 -32.09 -15.81
N PHE A 1091 29.01 -32.73 -15.46
CA PHE A 1091 28.33 -32.52 -14.18
C PHE A 1091 29.15 -33.08 -12.99
N TYR A 1092 29.60 -34.33 -13.10
CA TYR A 1092 30.45 -34.96 -12.07
C TYR A 1092 31.82 -34.31 -11.96
N PHE A 1093 32.38 -33.82 -13.07
CA PHE A 1093 33.60 -33.02 -13.04
C PHE A 1093 33.40 -31.71 -12.28
N SER A 1094 32.33 -30.97 -12.58
CA SER A 1094 32.05 -29.68 -11.93
C SER A 1094 31.82 -29.83 -10.43
N THR A 1095 31.01 -30.81 -10.01
CA THR A 1095 30.71 -31.04 -8.59
C THR A 1095 31.82 -31.80 -7.85
N GLY A 1096 32.64 -32.57 -8.55
CA GLY A 1096 33.77 -33.30 -7.98
C GLY A 1096 35.01 -32.46 -7.69
N ASN A 1097 35.09 -31.25 -8.26
CA ASN A 1097 36.30 -30.41 -8.19
C ASN A 1097 36.04 -28.96 -7.74
N ALA A 1098 34.79 -28.58 -7.46
CA ALA A 1098 34.48 -27.27 -6.91
C ALA A 1098 34.87 -27.19 -5.42
N PHE A 1099 35.40 -26.06 -4.96
CA PHE A 1099 35.78 -25.89 -3.56
C PHE A 1099 34.58 -25.93 -2.62
N SER A 1100 33.48 -25.27 -2.99
CA SER A 1100 32.24 -25.26 -2.19
C SER A 1100 31.64 -26.65 -2.00
N THR A 1101 31.87 -27.58 -2.93
CA THR A 1101 31.36 -28.95 -2.79
C THR A 1101 32.16 -29.79 -1.80
N ALA A 1102 33.38 -29.40 -1.41
CA ALA A 1102 34.14 -30.13 -0.39
C ALA A 1102 33.44 -30.12 0.98
N SER A 1103 33.06 -28.94 1.48
CA SER A 1103 32.26 -28.81 2.71
C SER A 1103 30.81 -29.25 2.48
N GLY A 1104 30.21 -28.86 1.35
CA GLY A 1104 28.84 -29.22 1.00
C GLY A 1104 28.59 -30.73 0.89
N ARG A 1105 29.58 -31.52 0.43
CA ARG A 1105 29.48 -32.98 0.31
C ARG A 1105 29.50 -33.68 1.66
N LEU A 1106 30.27 -33.17 2.63
CA LEU A 1106 30.20 -33.64 4.02
C LEU A 1106 28.81 -33.35 4.61
N SER A 1107 28.33 -32.11 4.44
CA SER A 1107 26.99 -31.70 4.90
C SER A 1107 25.90 -32.56 4.26
N PHE A 1108 25.98 -32.82 2.95
CA PHE A 1108 25.03 -33.66 2.24
C PHE A 1108 25.08 -35.14 2.67
N TYR A 1109 26.28 -35.73 2.78
CA TYR A 1109 26.44 -37.15 3.08
C TYR A 1109 25.97 -37.51 4.50
N TYR A 1110 26.23 -36.65 5.48
CA TYR A 1110 25.80 -36.83 6.88
C TYR A 1110 24.43 -36.19 7.17
N GLY A 1111 23.90 -35.38 6.26
CA GLY A 1111 22.63 -34.65 6.44
C GLY A 1111 22.73 -33.52 7.46
N LEU A 1112 23.84 -32.79 7.50
CA LEU A 1112 24.08 -31.70 8.45
C LEU A 1112 23.40 -30.41 7.97
N GLU A 1113 22.71 -29.70 8.87
CA GLU A 1113 21.93 -28.48 8.54
C GLU A 1113 22.57 -27.19 9.08
N GLY A 1114 23.75 -27.26 9.69
CA GLY A 1114 24.50 -26.09 10.16
C GLY A 1114 25.28 -25.36 9.04
N PRO A 1115 25.98 -24.24 9.35
CA PRO A 1115 26.76 -23.50 8.37
C PRO A 1115 27.81 -24.37 7.67
N SER A 1116 27.89 -24.34 6.35
CA SER A 1116 28.81 -25.17 5.55
C SER A 1116 29.66 -24.30 4.64
N LEU A 1117 30.95 -24.16 4.96
CA LEU A 1117 31.88 -23.27 4.27
C LEU A 1117 33.20 -23.97 3.91
N THR A 1118 33.67 -23.68 2.71
CA THR A 1118 35.06 -23.95 2.31
C THR A 1118 35.83 -22.63 2.29
N VAL A 1119 36.96 -22.58 2.99
CA VAL A 1119 37.76 -21.36 3.20
C VAL A 1119 39.08 -21.49 2.43
N ASP A 1120 39.42 -20.45 1.67
CA ASP A 1120 40.72 -20.32 1.03
C ASP A 1120 41.40 -19.01 1.47
N THR A 1121 42.34 -19.14 2.40
CA THR A 1121 43.29 -18.10 2.78
C THR A 1121 44.73 -18.63 2.59
N ALA A 1122 44.93 -19.42 1.54
CA ALA A 1122 46.17 -20.14 1.24
C ALA A 1122 46.65 -20.99 2.43
N CYS A 1123 47.90 -20.83 2.87
CA CYS A 1123 48.50 -21.64 3.93
C CYS A 1123 47.81 -21.51 5.30
N SER A 1124 46.95 -20.50 5.51
CA SER A 1124 46.24 -20.29 6.78
C SER A 1124 44.82 -20.86 6.81
N SER A 1125 44.36 -21.49 5.73
CA SER A 1125 42.96 -21.88 5.51
C SER A 1125 42.38 -22.77 6.60
N SER A 1126 43.15 -23.74 7.12
CA SER A 1126 42.71 -24.63 8.20
C SER A 1126 42.54 -23.89 9.53
N LEU A 1127 43.43 -22.96 9.85
CA LEU A 1127 43.34 -22.16 11.07
C LEU A 1127 42.15 -21.18 11.02
N VAL A 1128 41.92 -20.56 9.87
CA VAL A 1128 40.74 -19.69 9.68
C VAL A 1128 39.44 -20.49 9.74
N SER A 1129 39.42 -21.72 9.21
CA SER A 1129 38.26 -22.61 9.33
C SER A 1129 37.94 -22.95 10.78
N VAL A 1130 38.95 -23.22 11.61
CA VAL A 1130 38.78 -23.42 13.06
C VAL A 1130 38.27 -22.15 13.75
N HIS A 1131 38.78 -20.98 13.37
CA HIS A 1131 38.32 -19.70 13.92
C HIS A 1131 36.83 -19.45 13.65
N LEU A 1132 36.39 -19.66 12.40
CA LEU A 1132 34.99 -19.49 12.01
C LEU A 1132 34.07 -20.50 12.70
N ALA A 1133 34.49 -21.76 12.79
CA ALA A 1133 33.75 -22.77 13.54
C ALA A 1133 33.57 -22.38 15.02
N CYS A 1134 34.63 -21.87 15.65
CA CYS A 1134 34.56 -21.39 17.03
C CYS A 1134 33.59 -20.20 17.18
N GLN A 1135 33.56 -19.31 16.19
CA GLN A 1135 32.65 -18.17 16.19
C GLN A 1135 31.20 -18.61 16.07
N SER A 1136 30.88 -19.50 15.12
CA SER A 1136 29.52 -20.02 14.91
C SER A 1136 29.01 -20.84 16.11
N LEU A 1137 29.90 -21.56 16.81
CA LEU A 1137 29.53 -22.23 18.07
C LEU A 1137 29.20 -21.23 19.18
N ARG A 1138 29.96 -20.13 19.29
CA ARG A 1138 29.74 -19.09 20.32
C ARG A 1138 28.51 -18.23 20.03
N SER A 1139 28.21 -17.95 18.76
CA SER A 1139 27.02 -17.20 18.37
C SER A 1139 25.75 -18.06 18.40
N GLY A 1140 25.87 -19.38 18.59
CA GLY A 1140 24.75 -20.31 18.60
C GLY A 1140 24.20 -20.64 17.21
N GLU A 1141 24.92 -20.27 16.13
CA GLU A 1141 24.58 -20.64 14.76
C GLU A 1141 24.60 -22.16 14.56
N CYS A 1142 25.54 -22.86 15.21
CA CYS A 1142 25.56 -24.31 15.29
C CYS A 1142 25.86 -24.79 16.71
N LYS A 1143 25.47 -26.03 17.02
CA LYS A 1143 25.71 -26.66 18.34
C LYS A 1143 26.94 -27.58 18.34
N MET A 1144 27.37 -28.01 17.16
CA MET A 1144 28.56 -28.81 16.93
C MET A 1144 29.19 -28.36 15.62
N ALA A 1145 30.50 -28.49 15.45
CA ALA A 1145 31.17 -28.11 14.20
C ALA A 1145 32.31 -29.06 13.85
N ILE A 1146 32.43 -29.39 12.57
CA ILE A 1146 33.63 -29.99 11.98
C ILE A 1146 34.49 -28.84 11.46
N ALA A 1147 35.74 -28.76 11.89
CA ALA A 1147 36.70 -27.79 11.41
C ALA A 1147 38.03 -28.45 11.04
N GLY A 1148 38.57 -28.15 9.86
CA GLY A 1148 39.82 -28.75 9.41
C GLY A 1148 40.32 -28.18 8.09
N GLY A 1149 41.24 -28.90 7.44
CA GLY A 1149 41.66 -28.56 6.09
C GLY A 1149 42.37 -29.71 5.39
N VAL A 1150 42.45 -29.65 4.07
CA VAL A 1150 43.11 -30.64 3.21
C VAL A 1150 43.96 -29.93 2.17
N ASN A 1151 45.11 -30.51 1.85
CA ASN A 1151 45.98 -30.03 0.78
C ASN A 1151 46.76 -31.19 0.18
N LEU A 1152 46.48 -31.49 -1.09
CA LEU A 1152 47.30 -32.36 -1.93
C LEU A 1152 47.84 -31.56 -3.12
N ILE A 1153 49.02 -31.98 -3.60
CA ILE A 1153 49.69 -31.37 -4.76
C ILE A 1153 49.96 -32.49 -5.77
N PHE A 1154 49.34 -32.39 -6.94
CA PHE A 1154 49.43 -33.31 -8.06
C PHE A 1154 50.26 -32.75 -9.22
N ASP A 1155 50.30 -31.42 -9.41
CA ASP A 1155 51.02 -30.80 -10.52
C ASP A 1155 52.51 -30.53 -10.18
N ALA A 1156 53.41 -31.17 -10.93
CA ALA A 1156 54.86 -30.99 -10.79
C ALA A 1156 55.32 -29.55 -11.10
N GLN A 1157 54.58 -28.78 -11.90
CA GLN A 1157 54.90 -27.37 -12.18
C GLN A 1157 54.76 -26.49 -10.94
N ILE A 1158 53.73 -26.73 -10.10
CA ILE A 1158 53.53 -26.02 -8.83
C ILE A 1158 54.74 -26.23 -7.94
N VAL A 1159 55.23 -27.47 -7.84
CA VAL A 1159 56.44 -27.79 -7.05
C VAL A 1159 57.70 -27.14 -7.64
N SER A 1160 57.82 -27.06 -8.97
CA SER A 1160 58.96 -26.43 -9.64
C SER A 1160 59.06 -24.91 -9.37
N ASN A 1161 57.92 -24.22 -9.24
CA ASN A 1161 57.86 -22.80 -8.94
C ASN A 1161 58.41 -22.48 -7.53
N PHE A 1162 58.26 -23.40 -6.57
CA PHE A 1162 58.85 -23.28 -5.24
C PHE A 1162 60.36 -23.59 -5.19
N LYS A 1163 60.91 -24.24 -6.21
CA LYS A 1163 62.35 -24.54 -6.31
C LYS A 1163 63.15 -23.34 -6.84
N ASN A 1164 62.54 -22.52 -7.71
CA ASN A 1164 63.14 -21.32 -8.29
C ASN A 1164 63.00 -20.07 -7.40
N SER A 1165 62.37 -20.18 -6.23
CA SER A 1165 62.14 -19.08 -5.29
C SER A 1165 63.08 -19.07 -4.07
N LYS A 1166 64.23 -19.75 -4.16
CA LYS A 1166 65.37 -19.59 -3.23
C LYS A 1166 66.52 -18.85 -3.87
#